data_AF-A0A835AGL4-F1
#
_entry.id   AF-A0A835AGL4-F1
#
_cell.length_a   1.000
_cell.length_b   1.000
_cell.length_c   1.000
_cell.angle_alpha   90.00
_cell.angle_beta   90.00
_cell.angle_gamma   90.00
#
_symmetry.space_group_name_H-M   'P 1'
#
loop_
_entity.id
_entity.type
_entity.pdbx_description
1 polymer ?
#
loop_
_entity_poly.entity_id
_entity_poly.type
_entity_poly.pdbx_seq_one_letter_code
_entity_poly.pdbx_strand_id
1 'polypeptide(L)'
;MATRGRLVALVSINRSSVQLRRPEQMPPLRRAPGGAHTTATPYAEAGRLRSERNDDGEKGALVSTLPDDALFQIFSRVRASGVALCAATCRRWRRVVATRAAAIAHALPDVGYHPHLALGIILNDGGARRRRNKVGGGRPPRFIAMESASLRLGLLDDGLFDSARPVASRNGRVVLELRREARGDGLTLCVCNPVTGDTAVLPPLAGGDCPGYYACAILTRDDLDDDCSCSLASFRLLLVYNRRSFTALRCYSSDTGRWGPECRKPGDKVSSNKLQHLGPAAVLHGVAYWPMHRAVFGVRLSTMSVCWVPCKSSDFLADFRVLGVSPDGASLSYISAGRTSRRHLCFTVETLRLPRSIDDLTMAAAAAHRWERQEFMCLPQLEIPGSTPLKLRWFGDKSGTLIFTIGEGGTSGAYAFNLATRSVEQLVDGVECDSWRNLCGYEMDRATLLWLLGPRSNKTSVDEELLTLKAIISSPSATVGTMCQSFTKLGSIYRCIDELTTLPSGQLQQRKVVEEELDRSLVLLDLCNAMQESFLELKAIVQEIQLVLKRGDNVAVQAKFQSYTRSGRKVLKQFKKISSKAASDEGCKVIKLLAEAREIAVSMLESTMHLLSKQIVMPNGSKWSLVSKAFHKKKIVCEEEQLQVLESDIVDLERQ
;
A
#
# COMPACT_ATOMS: atom_id res chain seq x y z
N MET A 1 -10.98 -21.39 -23.64
CA MET A 1 -9.81 -20.52 -23.38
C MET A 1 -9.95 -19.12 -23.99
N ALA A 2 -10.48 -18.99 -25.22
CA ALA A 2 -10.60 -17.71 -25.95
C ALA A 2 -11.10 -16.52 -25.12
N THR A 3 -12.18 -16.69 -24.35
CA THR A 3 -12.76 -15.74 -23.38
C THR A 3 -11.71 -14.97 -22.57
N ARG A 4 -10.70 -15.70 -22.08
CA ARG A 4 -9.70 -15.18 -21.13
C ARG A 4 -8.58 -14.39 -21.79
N GLY A 5 -8.41 -14.53 -23.11
CA GLY A 5 -7.45 -13.74 -23.89
C GLY A 5 -8.06 -12.42 -24.34
N ARG A 6 -9.30 -12.43 -24.85
CA ARG A 6 -9.98 -11.24 -25.40
C ARG A 6 -10.22 -10.15 -24.34
N LEU A 7 -10.67 -10.53 -23.14
CA LEU A 7 -10.89 -9.57 -22.05
C LEU A 7 -9.56 -9.04 -21.47
N VAL A 8 -8.49 -9.85 -21.47
CA VAL A 8 -7.14 -9.35 -21.12
C VAL A 8 -6.63 -8.37 -22.17
N ALA A 9 -6.87 -8.58 -23.47
CA ALA A 9 -6.48 -7.62 -24.51
C ALA A 9 -7.19 -6.25 -24.36
N LEU A 10 -8.47 -6.24 -23.99
CA LEU A 10 -9.23 -5.02 -23.68
C LEU A 10 -8.77 -4.30 -22.40
N VAL A 11 -8.06 -4.99 -21.49
CA VAL A 11 -7.60 -4.46 -20.18
C VAL A 11 -6.06 -4.31 -20.12
N SER A 12 -5.34 -4.62 -21.21
CA SER A 12 -3.87 -4.58 -21.27
C SER A 12 -3.38 -3.90 -22.54
N ILE A 13 -3.76 -2.63 -22.69
CA ILE A 13 -3.15 -1.72 -23.66
C ILE A 13 -1.82 -1.20 -23.08
N ASN A 14 -0.83 -1.02 -23.97
CA ASN A 14 0.46 -0.36 -23.78
C ASN A 14 1.48 -0.98 -22.76
N ARG A 15 2.24 -1.99 -23.22
CA ARG A 15 3.68 -2.12 -22.86
C ARG A 15 4.54 -3.01 -23.79
N SER A 16 4.58 -2.76 -25.11
CA SER A 16 5.57 -3.39 -26.05
C SER A 16 5.60 -2.76 -27.46
N SER A 17 6.38 -1.68 -27.70
CA SER A 17 6.72 -1.22 -29.08
C SER A 17 7.78 -0.10 -29.22
N VAL A 18 8.86 -0.04 -28.41
CA VAL A 18 10.01 0.86 -28.72
C VAL A 18 11.38 0.21 -28.49
N GLN A 19 11.89 -0.49 -29.51
CA GLN A 19 13.32 -0.49 -29.87
C GLN A 19 13.46 -0.76 -31.37
N LEU A 20 13.92 0.21 -32.16
CA LEU A 20 14.42 -0.04 -33.51
C LEU A 20 15.86 -0.55 -33.42
N ARG A 21 16.19 -1.61 -34.17
CA ARG A 21 17.54 -1.86 -34.65
C ARG A 21 17.50 -2.02 -36.17
N ARG A 22 18.52 -1.49 -36.85
CA ARG A 22 18.67 -1.57 -38.31
C ARG A 22 19.13 -2.96 -38.75
N PRO A 23 18.86 -3.37 -40.01
CA PRO A 23 19.51 -4.54 -40.59
C PRO A 23 20.96 -4.22 -40.98
N GLU A 24 21.86 -5.18 -40.81
CA GLU A 24 23.19 -5.20 -41.43
C GLU A 24 23.32 -6.40 -42.39
N GLN A 25 24.31 -6.36 -43.27
CA GLN A 25 24.36 -7.14 -44.51
C GLN A 25 25.30 -8.36 -44.40
N MET A 26 24.94 -9.47 -45.06
CA MET A 26 25.91 -10.52 -45.45
C MET A 26 26.80 -10.00 -46.60
N PRO A 27 28.08 -10.43 -46.69
CA PRO A 27 28.43 -11.56 -47.58
C PRO A 27 29.61 -12.43 -47.01
N PRO A 28 30.34 -13.28 -47.77
CA PRO A 28 29.90 -14.66 -48.02
C PRO A 28 30.96 -15.80 -47.88
N LEU A 29 30.45 -17.04 -47.73
CA LEU A 29 30.97 -18.35 -48.19
C LEU A 29 32.50 -18.63 -48.38
N ARG A 30 33.00 -19.69 -47.72
CA ARG A 30 34.07 -20.60 -48.23
C ARG A 30 33.83 -22.07 -47.76
N ARG A 31 34.55 -23.05 -48.35
CA ARG A 31 34.26 -24.51 -48.30
C ARG A 31 35.32 -25.35 -47.54
N ALA A 32 34.86 -26.27 -46.66
CA ALA A 32 35.25 -27.71 -46.47
C ALA A 32 36.75 -28.09 -46.26
N PRO A 33 37.17 -29.38 -46.09
CA PRO A 33 36.45 -30.64 -45.71
C PRO A 33 37.16 -31.52 -44.61
N GLY A 34 36.50 -32.62 -44.15
CA GLY A 34 37.17 -33.94 -43.95
C GLY A 34 37.31 -34.57 -42.53
N GLY A 35 37.07 -35.90 -42.43
CA GLY A 35 37.36 -36.80 -41.27
C GLY A 35 36.25 -36.84 -40.17
N ALA A 36 35.59 -37.94 -39.75
CA ALA A 36 35.84 -39.41 -39.76
C ALA A 36 36.93 -39.88 -38.78
N HIS A 37 36.82 -40.94 -37.95
CA HIS A 37 35.81 -42.03 -37.74
C HIS A 37 35.66 -42.32 -36.20
N THR A 38 35.06 -43.38 -35.58
CA THR A 38 34.39 -44.67 -35.95
C THR A 38 33.57 -45.22 -34.73
N THR A 39 32.59 -46.14 -34.94
CA THR A 39 32.09 -47.23 -34.02
C THR A 39 31.55 -46.90 -32.60
N ALA A 40 30.52 -47.57 -32.04
CA ALA A 40 29.54 -48.60 -32.47
C ALA A 40 28.25 -48.43 -31.59
N THR A 41 27.28 -49.33 -31.33
CA THR A 41 27.02 -50.79 -31.56
C THR A 41 25.47 -51.00 -31.58
N PRO A 42 24.91 -52.12 -32.09
CA PRO A 42 23.47 -52.19 -32.44
C PRO A 42 22.61 -53.20 -31.65
N TYR A 43 21.29 -53.15 -31.84
CA TYR A 43 20.39 -54.27 -32.24
C TYR A 43 19.09 -53.65 -32.81
N ALA A 44 18.81 -53.83 -34.11
CA ALA A 44 17.79 -54.75 -34.69
C ALA A 44 16.33 -54.35 -34.37
N GLU A 45 15.56 -53.83 -35.34
CA GLU A 45 14.71 -54.58 -36.31
C GLU A 45 13.45 -55.23 -35.69
N ALA A 46 12.28 -55.30 -36.35
CA ALA A 46 11.74 -54.53 -37.49
C ALA A 46 10.21 -54.75 -37.54
N GLY A 47 9.42 -53.77 -37.99
CA GLY A 47 7.96 -53.96 -38.13
C GLY A 47 7.21 -52.75 -38.68
N ARG A 48 6.77 -52.83 -39.95
CA ARG A 48 5.87 -51.83 -40.54
C ARG A 48 4.42 -52.20 -40.27
N LEU A 49 3.65 -51.31 -39.64
CA LEU A 49 2.20 -51.25 -39.83
C LEU A 49 1.72 -49.81 -40.07
N ARG A 50 0.46 -49.69 -40.50
CA ARG A 50 -0.10 -48.49 -41.13
C ARG A 50 -0.47 -47.41 -40.13
N SER A 51 -0.39 -46.17 -40.64
CA SER A 51 -1.19 -45.00 -40.26
C SER A 51 -2.50 -45.31 -39.53
N GLU A 52 -2.63 -44.77 -38.32
CA GLU A 52 -3.89 -44.22 -37.82
C GLU A 52 -3.61 -43.03 -36.88
N ARG A 53 -4.56 -42.10 -36.75
CA ARG A 53 -4.44 -40.92 -35.88
C ARG A 53 -4.95 -41.27 -34.48
N ASN A 54 -4.29 -40.76 -33.43
CA ASN A 54 -4.89 -40.60 -32.10
C ASN A 54 -4.31 -39.35 -31.41
N ASP A 55 -5.09 -38.76 -30.51
CA ASP A 55 -4.76 -37.52 -29.78
C ASP A 55 -3.94 -37.80 -28.52
N ASP A 56 -2.68 -37.37 -28.48
CA ASP A 56 -1.91 -37.22 -27.22
C ASP A 56 -2.20 -35.86 -26.55
N GLY A 57 -3.47 -35.66 -26.17
CA GLY A 57 -3.98 -34.44 -25.53
C GLY A 57 -3.58 -34.25 -24.05
N GLU A 58 -2.81 -35.17 -23.47
CA GLU A 58 -2.57 -35.24 -22.02
C GLU A 58 -1.18 -34.78 -21.56
N LYS A 59 -1.06 -33.47 -21.24
CA LYS A 59 -0.02 -32.97 -20.31
C LYS A 59 -0.31 -31.64 -19.60
N GLY A 60 -1.47 -31.01 -19.84
CA GLY A 60 -1.81 -29.68 -19.28
C GLY A 60 -2.91 -29.64 -18.22
N ALA A 61 -3.63 -30.74 -17.96
CA ALA A 61 -4.94 -30.69 -17.29
C ALA A 61 -4.90 -30.60 -15.74
N LEU A 62 -3.89 -31.18 -15.09
CA LEU A 62 -3.95 -31.56 -13.66
C LEU A 62 -3.96 -30.39 -12.65
N VAL A 63 -3.52 -29.18 -13.05
CA VAL A 63 -3.40 -28.02 -12.14
C VAL A 63 -4.70 -27.18 -12.10
N SER A 64 -5.64 -27.43 -13.01
CA SER A 64 -6.86 -26.63 -13.16
C SER A 64 -8.01 -27.04 -12.20
N THR A 65 -7.98 -28.27 -11.69
CA THR A 65 -9.13 -28.97 -11.07
C THR A 65 -9.18 -28.96 -9.54
N LEU A 66 -8.07 -28.66 -8.84
CA LEU A 66 -8.05 -28.60 -7.37
C LEU A 66 -9.16 -27.67 -6.82
N PRO A 67 -9.97 -28.07 -5.83
CA PRO A 67 -10.97 -27.20 -5.21
C PRO A 67 -10.33 -26.12 -4.33
N ASP A 68 -11.07 -25.03 -4.05
CA ASP A 68 -10.55 -23.88 -3.30
C ASP A 68 -10.14 -24.25 -1.85
N ASP A 69 -10.76 -25.29 -1.26
CA ASP A 69 -10.36 -25.85 0.04
C ASP A 69 -9.02 -26.61 0.01
N ALA A 70 -8.72 -27.30 -1.10
CA ALA A 70 -7.42 -27.94 -1.28
C ALA A 70 -6.32 -26.88 -1.52
N LEU A 71 -6.64 -25.84 -2.30
CA LEU A 71 -5.75 -24.68 -2.49
C LEU A 71 -5.48 -23.97 -1.16
N PHE A 72 -6.50 -23.79 -0.32
CA PHE A 72 -6.34 -23.27 1.05
C PHE A 72 -5.41 -24.14 1.89
N GLN A 73 -5.61 -25.47 1.92
CA GLN A 73 -4.73 -26.40 2.66
C GLN A 73 -3.27 -26.39 2.17
N ILE A 74 -3.05 -26.10 0.87
CA ILE A 74 -1.70 -25.91 0.30
C ILE A 74 -1.12 -24.57 0.76
N PHE A 75 -1.84 -23.45 0.61
CA PHE A 75 -1.33 -22.12 0.99
C PHE A 75 -1.08 -22.00 2.50
N SER A 76 -1.86 -22.69 3.33
CA SER A 76 -1.64 -22.82 4.78
C SER A 76 -0.37 -23.59 5.18
N ARG A 77 0.42 -24.09 4.22
CA ARG A 77 1.68 -24.84 4.45
C ARG A 77 2.88 -24.27 3.69
N VAL A 78 2.71 -23.21 2.90
CA VAL A 78 3.75 -22.59 2.06
C VAL A 78 4.18 -21.26 2.67
N ARG A 79 5.49 -21.00 2.79
CA ARG A 79 6.04 -19.74 3.35
C ARG A 79 5.33 -18.50 2.77
N ALA A 80 5.16 -17.45 3.56
CA ALA A 80 4.40 -16.25 3.19
C ALA A 80 4.82 -15.63 1.83
N SER A 81 6.12 -15.61 1.52
CA SER A 81 6.63 -15.18 0.22
C SER A 81 6.20 -16.10 -0.94
N GLY A 82 6.14 -17.41 -0.71
CA GLY A 82 5.59 -18.39 -1.65
C GLY A 82 4.09 -18.21 -1.87
N VAL A 83 3.31 -17.87 -0.84
CA VAL A 83 1.88 -17.55 -0.98
C VAL A 83 1.67 -16.25 -1.75
N ALA A 84 2.49 -15.22 -1.52
CA ALA A 84 2.47 -14.00 -2.32
C ALA A 84 2.82 -14.28 -3.81
N LEU A 85 3.79 -15.16 -4.08
CA LEU A 85 4.10 -15.63 -5.44
C LEU A 85 2.93 -16.43 -6.05
N CYS A 86 2.26 -17.31 -5.30
CA CYS A 86 1.06 -18.01 -5.77
C CYS A 86 -0.12 -17.06 -6.06
N ALA A 87 -0.29 -16.00 -5.27
CA ALA A 87 -1.25 -14.94 -5.56
C ALA A 87 -0.85 -14.12 -6.80
N ALA A 88 0.46 -13.94 -7.05
CA ALA A 88 0.95 -13.30 -8.27
C ALA A 88 0.65 -14.14 -9.52
N THR A 89 0.94 -15.45 -9.52
CA THR A 89 0.84 -16.32 -10.71
C THR A 89 -0.58 -16.51 -11.24
N CYS A 90 -1.61 -16.55 -10.39
CA CYS A 90 -2.97 -16.86 -10.86
C CYS A 90 -4.07 -16.08 -10.12
N ARG A 91 -4.97 -15.42 -10.87
CA ARG A 91 -6.15 -14.72 -10.34
C ARG A 91 -7.05 -15.60 -9.45
N ARG A 92 -7.13 -16.92 -9.68
CA ARG A 92 -7.90 -17.85 -8.83
C ARG A 92 -7.21 -18.04 -7.48
N TRP A 93 -5.90 -18.32 -7.50
CA TRP A 93 -5.10 -18.50 -6.29
C TRP A 93 -5.10 -17.22 -5.46
N ARG A 94 -4.94 -16.07 -6.11
CA ARG A 94 -5.12 -14.72 -5.54
C ARG A 94 -6.45 -14.54 -4.80
N ARG A 95 -7.57 -14.97 -5.40
CA ARG A 95 -8.90 -14.94 -4.77
C ARG A 95 -8.94 -15.82 -3.52
N VAL A 96 -8.50 -17.08 -3.59
CA VAL A 96 -8.45 -17.99 -2.43
C VAL A 96 -7.58 -17.42 -1.30
N VAL A 97 -6.40 -16.88 -1.65
CA VAL A 97 -5.47 -16.24 -0.72
C VAL A 97 -6.12 -15.05 -0.02
N ALA A 98 -6.82 -14.18 -0.74
CA ALA A 98 -7.44 -12.99 -0.15
C ALA A 98 -8.72 -13.31 0.65
N THR A 99 -9.60 -14.18 0.13
CA THR A 99 -10.84 -14.59 0.81
C THR A 99 -10.58 -15.38 2.09
N ARG A 100 -9.45 -16.09 2.18
CA ARG A 100 -9.03 -16.83 3.39
C ARG A 100 -7.78 -16.24 4.04
N ALA A 101 -7.49 -14.96 3.78
CA ALA A 101 -6.24 -14.29 4.15
C ALA A 101 -5.86 -14.44 5.62
N ALA A 102 -6.80 -14.25 6.53
CA ALA A 102 -6.56 -14.41 7.97
C ALA A 102 -6.27 -15.87 8.37
N ALA A 103 -7.05 -16.82 7.85
CA ALA A 103 -6.83 -18.25 8.14
C ALA A 103 -5.50 -18.76 7.58
N ILE A 104 -5.07 -18.28 6.41
CA ILE A 104 -3.75 -18.57 5.85
C ILE A 104 -2.66 -17.86 6.65
N ALA A 105 -2.86 -16.61 7.07
CA ALA A 105 -1.89 -15.86 7.87
C ALA A 105 -1.60 -16.54 9.21
N HIS A 106 -2.63 -17.01 9.92
CA HIS A 106 -2.49 -17.75 11.19
C HIS A 106 -1.88 -19.16 11.01
N ALA A 107 -2.22 -19.87 9.93
CA ALA A 107 -1.70 -21.23 9.71
C ALA A 107 -0.22 -21.27 9.34
N LEU A 108 0.33 -20.14 8.88
CA LEU A 108 1.72 -20.01 8.46
C LEU A 108 2.59 -19.44 9.58
N PRO A 109 3.62 -20.16 10.06
CA PRO A 109 4.44 -19.69 11.17
C PRO A 109 5.14 -18.36 10.83
N ASP A 110 5.30 -17.49 11.82
CA ASP A 110 6.28 -16.40 11.77
C ASP A 110 7.67 -17.03 11.91
N VAL A 111 8.48 -16.93 10.84
CA VAL A 111 9.85 -17.43 10.77
C VAL A 111 10.70 -16.42 10.02
N GLY A 112 11.40 -15.57 10.79
CA GLY A 112 12.20 -14.48 10.26
C GLY A 112 11.36 -13.22 10.01
N TYR A 113 12.03 -12.07 10.02
CA TYR A 113 11.40 -10.77 9.83
C TYR A 113 10.86 -10.58 8.39
N HIS A 114 9.82 -9.76 8.25
CA HIS A 114 9.16 -9.42 6.98
C HIS A 114 9.12 -7.89 6.81
N PRO A 115 10.20 -7.26 6.30
CA PRO A 115 10.36 -5.80 6.29
C PRO A 115 9.18 -5.02 5.70
N HIS A 116 8.55 -5.55 4.65
CA HIS A 116 7.39 -4.95 3.96
C HIS A 116 6.11 -4.80 4.81
N LEU A 117 6.08 -5.34 6.03
CA LEU A 117 4.99 -5.10 7.00
C LEU A 117 5.11 -3.73 7.69
N ALA A 118 6.33 -3.21 7.86
CA ALA A 118 6.51 -1.83 8.32
C ALA A 118 6.19 -0.87 7.18
N LEU A 119 5.24 0.05 7.39
CA LEU A 119 4.83 1.01 6.37
C LEU A 119 5.27 2.45 6.69
N GLY A 120 5.59 2.78 7.94
CA GLY A 120 5.92 4.17 8.31
C GLY A 120 5.81 4.49 9.79
N ILE A 121 5.75 5.80 10.09
CA ILE A 121 5.47 6.37 11.41
C ILE A 121 4.17 7.17 11.40
N ILE A 122 3.49 7.17 12.55
CA ILE A 122 2.37 8.08 12.86
C ILE A 122 2.86 9.04 13.93
N LEU A 123 2.73 10.35 13.68
CA LEU A 123 3.19 11.40 14.59
C LEU A 123 2.14 12.49 14.82
N ASN A 124 2.09 13.06 16.02
CA ASN A 124 1.44 14.36 16.27
C ASN A 124 2.45 15.36 16.86
N ASP A 125 2.70 16.41 16.07
CA ASP A 125 3.69 17.48 16.21
C ASP A 125 3.31 18.55 17.27
N GLY A 126 2.12 18.45 17.88
CA GLY A 126 1.58 19.39 18.88
C GLY A 126 2.32 19.47 20.23
N GLY A 127 3.63 19.15 20.27
CA GLY A 127 4.49 19.24 21.45
C GLY A 127 5.52 20.38 21.42
N ALA A 128 5.88 20.89 20.24
CA ALA A 128 6.84 21.99 20.11
C ALA A 128 6.26 23.29 20.71
N ARG A 129 7.09 24.08 21.41
CA ARG A 129 6.68 25.27 22.21
C ARG A 129 6.27 26.48 21.35
N ARG A 130 5.20 26.36 20.55
CA ARG A 130 4.62 27.54 19.88
C ARG A 130 4.05 28.50 20.93
N ARG A 131 4.47 29.77 20.84
CA ARG A 131 3.98 30.87 21.70
C ARG A 131 2.45 30.91 21.65
N ARG A 132 1.80 31.13 22.80
CA ARG A 132 0.43 31.64 22.86
C ARG A 132 0.32 32.84 21.91
N ASN A 133 -0.50 32.69 20.86
CA ASN A 133 -1.16 33.72 20.02
C ASN A 133 -1.40 33.21 18.58
N LYS A 134 -2.24 32.17 18.46
CA LYS A 134 -3.15 32.01 17.32
C LYS A 134 -4.31 31.10 17.74
N VAL A 135 -5.52 31.50 17.41
CA VAL A 135 -6.70 30.63 17.47
C VAL A 135 -6.69 29.78 16.19
N GLY A 136 -6.80 28.46 16.33
CA GLY A 136 -6.79 27.50 15.23
C GLY A 136 -6.72 26.09 15.77
N GLY A 137 -7.62 25.22 15.30
CA GLY A 137 -7.80 23.87 15.83
C GLY A 137 -6.54 23.01 15.73
N GLY A 138 -6.34 22.15 16.74
CA GLY A 138 -5.15 21.30 16.81
C GLY A 138 -5.09 20.24 15.70
N ARG A 139 -3.96 20.19 15.01
CA ARG A 139 -3.72 19.38 13.81
C ARG A 139 -3.93 17.87 14.06
N PRO A 140 -4.52 17.12 13.11
CA PRO A 140 -4.60 15.66 13.20
C PRO A 140 -3.22 15.00 13.07
N PRO A 141 -3.08 13.73 13.50
CA PRO A 141 -1.85 12.97 13.31
C PRO A 141 -1.48 12.85 11.83
N ARG A 142 -0.18 12.82 11.54
CA ARG A 142 0.39 12.62 10.20
C ARG A 142 0.96 11.23 10.09
N PHE A 143 0.69 10.55 8.98
CA PHE A 143 1.47 9.40 8.54
C PHE A 143 2.66 9.86 7.70
N ILE A 144 3.83 9.28 7.93
CA ILE A 144 4.99 9.40 7.04
C ILE A 144 5.39 7.98 6.66
N ALA A 145 5.23 7.67 5.37
CA ALA A 145 5.53 6.37 4.81
C ALA A 145 7.05 6.14 4.73
N MET A 146 7.47 4.89 4.90
CA MET A 146 8.81 4.45 4.49
C MET A 146 8.90 4.40 2.95
N GLU A 147 10.07 4.61 2.39
CA GLU A 147 10.35 4.32 0.96
C GLU A 147 10.18 2.82 0.69
N SER A 148 10.56 1.99 1.66
CA SER A 148 10.35 0.53 1.65
C SER A 148 8.88 0.08 1.72
N ALA A 149 7.92 1.01 1.92
CA ALA A 149 6.51 0.69 2.12
C ALA A 149 5.78 0.37 0.80
N SER A 150 5.15 -0.81 0.75
CA SER A 150 4.30 -1.23 -0.38
C SER A 150 3.00 -0.42 -0.54
N LEU A 151 2.67 0.42 0.44
CA LEU A 151 1.39 1.13 0.56
C LEU A 151 1.64 2.51 1.17
N ARG A 152 1.00 3.55 0.61
CA ARG A 152 0.92 4.88 1.21
C ARG A 152 -0.46 5.07 1.85
N LEU A 153 -0.49 5.37 3.14
CA LEU A 153 -1.72 5.58 3.91
C LEU A 153 -2.06 7.06 4.02
N GLY A 154 -3.31 7.40 3.72
CA GLY A 154 -3.97 8.57 4.27
C GLY A 154 -4.67 8.18 5.57
N LEU A 155 -4.50 8.96 6.63
CA LEU A 155 -5.39 8.86 7.80
C LEU A 155 -6.73 9.50 7.42
N LEU A 156 -7.85 8.90 7.85
CA LEU A 156 -9.20 9.33 7.48
C LEU A 156 -9.49 10.75 7.98
N ASP A 157 -9.96 11.61 7.07
CA ASP A 157 -10.05 13.08 7.27
C ASP A 157 -11.49 13.54 7.63
N ASP A 158 -12.12 12.82 8.57
CA ASP A 158 -13.48 13.12 9.06
C ASP A 158 -13.48 14.11 10.25
N GLY A 159 -12.38 14.82 10.52
CA GLY A 159 -12.18 15.70 11.69
C GLY A 159 -12.16 15.01 13.06
N LEU A 160 -12.59 13.74 13.15
CA LEU A 160 -12.59 12.93 14.39
C LEU A 160 -11.22 12.85 15.08
N PHE A 161 -10.14 12.95 14.30
CA PHE A 161 -8.76 12.84 14.77
C PHE A 161 -8.05 14.18 14.99
N ASP A 162 -8.77 15.30 14.94
CA ASP A 162 -8.21 16.60 15.34
C ASP A 162 -7.68 16.54 16.78
N SER A 163 -6.48 17.10 16.98
CA SER A 163 -5.67 16.99 18.21
C SER A 163 -5.36 15.57 18.72
N ALA A 164 -5.73 14.50 18.00
CA ALA A 164 -5.55 13.13 18.49
C ALA A 164 -4.06 12.74 18.55
N ARG A 165 -3.65 12.03 19.62
CA ARG A 165 -2.27 11.56 19.77
C ARG A 165 -2.16 10.03 19.60
N PRO A 166 -1.17 9.52 18.82
CA PRO A 166 -0.83 8.10 18.85
C PRO A 166 -0.27 7.71 20.22
N VAL A 167 -0.70 6.53 20.71
CA VAL A 167 -0.35 6.00 22.03
C VAL A 167 0.33 4.62 21.91
N ALA A 168 -0.21 3.73 21.08
CA ALA A 168 0.31 2.39 20.85
C ALA A 168 -0.03 1.91 19.43
N SER A 169 0.69 0.90 18.95
CA SER A 169 0.53 0.32 17.61
C SER A 169 0.95 -1.15 17.63
N ARG A 170 0.13 -2.04 17.06
CA ARG A 170 0.41 -3.48 16.94
C ARG A 170 -0.51 -4.13 15.91
N ASN A 171 0.01 -5.07 15.10
CA ASN A 171 -0.77 -5.95 14.21
C ASN A 171 -1.89 -5.20 13.44
N GLY A 172 -1.52 -4.23 12.60
CA GLY A 172 -2.45 -3.47 11.78
C GLY A 172 -3.35 -2.47 12.52
N ARG A 173 -3.15 -2.27 13.83
CA ARG A 173 -4.00 -1.41 14.66
C ARG A 173 -3.22 -0.33 15.37
N VAL A 174 -3.83 0.85 15.48
CA VAL A 174 -3.31 2.04 16.16
C VAL A 174 -4.26 2.46 17.26
N VAL A 175 -3.72 2.78 18.43
CA VAL A 175 -4.45 3.41 19.53
C VAL A 175 -4.21 4.92 19.47
N LEU A 176 -5.30 5.68 19.32
CA LEU A 176 -5.32 7.14 19.33
C LEU A 176 -6.09 7.64 20.56
N GLU A 177 -5.51 8.55 21.34
CA GLU A 177 -6.27 9.32 22.33
C GLU A 177 -6.90 10.53 21.65
N LEU A 178 -8.22 10.66 21.76
CA LEU A 178 -8.98 11.78 21.18
C LEU A 178 -9.00 12.95 22.17
N ARG A 179 -8.46 14.10 21.77
CA ARG A 179 -8.29 15.28 22.63
C ARG A 179 -9.22 16.41 22.21
N ARG A 180 -10.44 16.44 22.76
CA ARG A 180 -11.38 17.53 22.50
C ARG A 180 -10.97 18.80 23.24
N GLU A 181 -10.88 19.93 22.54
CA GLU A 181 -10.41 21.21 23.08
C GLU A 181 -11.31 21.78 24.20
N ALA A 182 -12.57 21.35 24.28
CA ALA A 182 -13.56 21.84 25.24
C ALA A 182 -13.78 20.87 26.43
N ARG A 183 -13.02 21.08 27.52
CA ARG A 183 -13.36 20.72 28.92
C ARG A 183 -13.84 19.28 29.20
N GLY A 184 -13.36 18.29 28.45
CA GLY A 184 -13.61 16.88 28.76
C GLY A 184 -12.61 16.32 29.78
N ASP A 185 -12.97 16.28 31.07
CA ASP A 185 -12.18 15.65 32.15
C ASP A 185 -12.24 14.10 32.10
N GLY A 186 -12.04 13.52 30.90
CA GLY A 186 -12.15 12.08 30.66
C GLY A 186 -11.29 11.58 29.51
N LEU A 187 -10.64 10.43 29.73
CA LEU A 187 -9.88 9.75 28.69
C LEU A 187 -10.83 9.13 27.66
N THR A 188 -10.71 9.53 26.40
CA THR A 188 -11.37 8.89 25.25
C THR A 188 -10.30 8.28 24.34
N LEU A 189 -10.42 6.99 24.05
CA LEU A 189 -9.54 6.27 23.15
C LEU A 189 -10.30 5.81 21.90
N CYS A 190 -9.62 5.80 20.77
CA CYS A 190 -10.07 5.17 19.53
C CYS A 190 -9.02 4.14 19.10
N VAL A 191 -9.47 2.96 18.69
CA VAL A 191 -8.63 1.97 18.00
C VAL A 191 -9.03 1.95 16.53
N CYS A 192 -8.08 2.14 15.63
CA CYS A 192 -8.32 2.10 14.20
C CYS A 192 -7.35 1.16 13.47
N ASN A 193 -7.77 0.61 12.33
CA ASN A 193 -6.90 0.01 11.33
C ASN A 193 -6.86 0.96 10.11
N PRO A 194 -5.79 1.74 9.93
CA PRO A 194 -5.67 2.67 8.80
C PRO A 194 -5.77 2.03 7.40
N VAL A 195 -5.53 0.71 7.28
CA VAL A 195 -5.49 0.01 5.99
C VAL A 195 -6.87 -0.53 5.58
N THR A 196 -7.69 -0.98 6.53
CA THR A 196 -9.07 -1.43 6.26
C THR A 196 -10.10 -0.31 6.43
N GLY A 197 -9.77 0.73 7.20
CA GLY A 197 -10.70 1.80 7.59
C GLY A 197 -11.54 1.48 8.83
N ASP A 198 -11.36 0.31 9.45
CA ASP A 198 -12.09 -0.05 10.68
C ASP A 198 -11.74 0.92 11.82
N THR A 199 -12.77 1.46 12.48
CA THR A 199 -12.62 2.36 13.64
C THR A 199 -13.54 1.94 14.78
N ALA A 200 -13.02 2.02 16.01
CA ALA A 200 -13.76 1.70 17.23
C ALA A 200 -13.41 2.71 18.33
N VAL A 201 -14.35 3.60 18.65
CA VAL A 201 -14.22 4.52 19.78
C VAL A 201 -14.64 3.80 21.07
N LEU A 202 -13.77 3.79 22.07
CA LEU A 202 -13.98 3.12 23.34
C LEU A 202 -14.85 3.99 24.28
N PRO A 203 -15.62 3.39 25.20
CA PRO A 203 -16.35 4.14 26.22
C PRO A 203 -15.40 5.04 27.04
N PRO A 204 -15.72 6.33 27.24
CA PRO A 204 -14.82 7.26 27.91
C PRO A 204 -14.70 6.99 29.41
N LEU A 205 -13.49 7.13 29.96
CA LEU A 205 -13.22 7.05 31.40
C LEU A 205 -13.15 8.47 31.98
N ALA A 206 -14.20 8.93 32.64
CA ALA A 206 -14.36 10.31 33.11
C ALA A 206 -14.57 10.41 34.64
N GLY A 207 -14.43 11.62 35.20
CA GLY A 207 -14.68 11.89 36.61
C GLY A 207 -13.78 11.08 37.54
N GLY A 208 -14.37 10.45 38.58
CA GLY A 208 -13.62 9.61 39.53
C GLY A 208 -12.92 8.41 38.90
N ASP A 209 -13.44 7.90 37.78
CA ASP A 209 -12.83 6.79 37.03
C ASP A 209 -11.66 7.24 36.14
N CYS A 210 -11.54 8.53 35.82
CA CYS A 210 -10.58 9.07 34.87
C CYS A 210 -9.12 8.73 35.25
N PRO A 211 -8.32 8.13 34.34
CA PRO A 211 -6.89 7.92 34.54
C PRO A 211 -6.13 9.22 34.25
N GLY A 212 -5.19 9.59 35.13
CA GLY A 212 -4.26 10.69 34.90
C GLY A 212 -3.12 10.29 33.94
N TYR A 213 -1.90 10.16 34.46
CA TYR A 213 -0.84 9.49 33.71
C TYR A 213 -1.13 7.99 33.59
N TYR A 214 -1.01 7.47 32.37
CA TYR A 214 -1.23 6.06 32.04
C TYR A 214 -0.23 5.60 30.98
N ALA A 215 -0.03 4.27 30.92
CA ALA A 215 0.58 3.54 29.83
C ALA A 215 -0.46 2.58 29.22
N CYS A 216 -0.30 2.25 27.93
CA CYS A 216 -1.28 1.49 27.18
C CYS A 216 -0.62 0.40 26.34
N ALA A 217 -1.21 -0.79 26.31
CA ALA A 217 -0.89 -1.86 25.36
C ALA A 217 -2.15 -2.31 24.64
N ILE A 218 -2.06 -2.60 23.34
CA ILE A 218 -3.09 -3.29 22.58
C ILE A 218 -2.64 -4.72 22.32
N LEU A 219 -3.53 -5.67 22.58
CA LEU A 219 -3.36 -7.09 22.30
C LEU A 219 -4.43 -7.47 21.27
N THR A 220 -4.01 -8.20 20.23
CA THR A 220 -4.85 -8.72 19.16
C THR A 220 -5.01 -10.23 19.30
N ARG A 221 -5.82 -10.88 18.45
CA ARG A 221 -6.01 -12.33 18.52
C ARG A 221 -4.70 -13.13 18.47
N ASP A 222 -3.73 -12.69 17.65
CA ASP A 222 -2.39 -13.28 17.55
C ASP A 222 -1.63 -13.36 18.89
N ASP A 223 -1.99 -12.51 19.86
CA ASP A 223 -1.25 -12.29 21.09
C ASP A 223 -1.87 -13.01 22.32
N LEU A 224 -3.01 -13.68 22.14
CA LEU A 224 -3.80 -14.27 23.21
C LEU A 224 -3.70 -15.80 23.21
N ASP A 225 -3.46 -16.39 24.39
CA ASP A 225 -3.40 -17.84 24.58
C ASP A 225 -4.81 -18.52 24.60
N ASP A 226 -5.88 -17.77 24.32
CA ASP A 226 -7.28 -18.24 24.34
C ASP A 226 -7.64 -18.98 23.02
N ASP A 227 -7.98 -20.28 23.09
CA ASP A 227 -8.57 -21.07 21.97
C ASP A 227 -9.98 -20.59 21.52
N CYS A 228 -10.42 -19.42 21.99
CA CYS A 228 -11.79 -18.95 21.86
C CYS A 228 -12.21 -18.63 20.41
N SER A 229 -13.50 -18.80 20.15
CA SER A 229 -14.21 -18.44 18.91
C SER A 229 -14.39 -16.92 18.70
N CYS A 230 -13.47 -16.10 19.20
CA CYS A 230 -13.48 -14.65 19.01
C CYS A 230 -13.46 -14.27 17.51
N SER A 231 -13.91 -13.06 17.21
CA SER A 231 -13.76 -12.51 15.86
C SER A 231 -12.27 -12.36 15.50
N LEU A 232 -11.93 -12.52 14.22
CA LEU A 232 -10.62 -12.13 13.69
C LEU A 232 -10.37 -10.61 13.84
N ALA A 233 -11.46 -9.84 13.97
CA ALA A 233 -11.40 -8.42 14.27
C ALA A 233 -11.27 -8.09 15.78
N SER A 234 -11.15 -9.09 16.67
CA SER A 234 -11.07 -8.84 18.11
C SER A 234 -9.76 -8.19 18.56
N PHE A 235 -9.86 -7.40 19.62
CA PHE A 235 -8.73 -6.83 20.34
C PHE A 235 -9.09 -6.61 21.81
N ARG A 236 -8.06 -6.61 22.65
CA ARG A 236 -8.16 -6.22 24.05
C ARG A 236 -7.15 -5.10 24.31
N LEU A 237 -7.49 -4.13 25.14
CA LEU A 237 -6.66 -2.94 25.39
C LEU A 237 -6.42 -2.78 26.90
N LEU A 238 -5.16 -2.86 27.30
CA LEU A 238 -4.72 -2.80 28.69
C LEU A 238 -4.23 -1.38 29.03
N LEU A 239 -4.84 -0.80 30.06
CA LEU A 239 -4.38 0.42 30.70
C LEU A 239 -3.69 0.12 32.03
N VAL A 240 -2.51 0.72 32.22
CA VAL A 240 -1.79 0.78 33.49
C VAL A 240 -1.74 2.24 33.91
N TYR A 241 -2.32 2.61 35.05
CA TYR A 241 -2.47 4.02 35.45
C TYR A 241 -2.36 4.21 36.97
N ASN A 242 -2.16 5.45 37.43
CA ASN A 242 -1.99 5.72 38.85
C ASN A 242 -3.25 6.33 39.50
N ARG A 243 -3.77 5.65 40.53
CA ARG A 243 -4.67 6.24 41.55
C ARG A 243 -3.83 6.97 42.61
N ARG A 244 -4.45 7.52 43.68
CA ARG A 244 -3.72 8.27 44.72
C ARG A 244 -2.67 7.40 45.44
N SER A 245 -3.05 6.22 45.95
CA SER A 245 -2.18 5.36 46.76
C SER A 245 -1.59 4.13 46.04
N PHE A 246 -2.07 3.77 44.84
CA PHE A 246 -1.62 2.57 44.12
C PHE A 246 -1.60 2.76 42.59
N THR A 247 -1.04 1.78 41.88
CA THR A 247 -1.14 1.65 40.42
C THR A 247 -2.27 0.67 40.09
N ALA A 248 -3.19 1.11 39.25
CA ALA A 248 -4.34 0.38 38.78
C ALA A 248 -4.07 -0.26 37.40
N LEU A 249 -4.74 -1.38 37.15
CA LEU A 249 -4.78 -2.13 35.90
C LEU A 249 -6.24 -2.22 35.45
N ARG A 250 -6.54 -1.98 34.17
CA ARG A 250 -7.89 -2.16 33.62
C ARG A 250 -7.81 -2.58 32.15
N CYS A 251 -8.68 -3.49 31.74
CA CYS A 251 -8.74 -4.00 30.37
C CYS A 251 -10.07 -3.59 29.70
N TYR A 252 -10.02 -3.19 28.44
CA TYR A 252 -11.17 -3.13 27.54
C TYR A 252 -11.17 -4.35 26.62
N SER A 253 -12.34 -4.89 26.29
CA SER A 253 -12.48 -5.95 25.29
C SER A 253 -13.43 -5.53 24.17
N SER A 254 -13.02 -5.70 22.92
CA SER A 254 -13.89 -5.50 21.74
C SER A 254 -15.16 -6.32 21.79
N ASP A 255 -15.02 -7.58 22.24
CA ASP A 255 -16.06 -8.60 22.13
C ASP A 255 -17.23 -8.35 23.08
N THR A 256 -16.99 -7.62 24.18
CA THR A 256 -18.02 -7.17 25.13
C THR A 256 -18.38 -5.69 24.98
N GLY A 257 -17.59 -4.93 24.20
CA GLY A 257 -17.72 -3.48 24.05
C GLY A 257 -17.47 -2.67 25.34
N ARG A 258 -16.82 -3.25 26.35
CA ARG A 258 -16.79 -2.72 27.72
C ARG A 258 -15.42 -2.76 28.39
N TRP A 259 -15.22 -1.85 29.35
CA TRP A 259 -14.15 -1.93 30.34
C TRP A 259 -14.49 -2.97 31.41
N GLY A 260 -13.51 -3.77 31.79
CA GLY A 260 -13.54 -4.65 32.95
C GLY A 260 -13.31 -3.91 34.28
N PRO A 261 -13.27 -4.67 35.39
CA PRO A 261 -13.02 -4.12 36.72
C PRO A 261 -11.63 -3.46 36.82
N GLU A 262 -11.48 -2.53 37.76
CA GLU A 262 -10.18 -1.98 38.13
C GLU A 262 -9.48 -2.94 39.09
N CYS A 263 -8.33 -3.49 38.66
CA CYS A 263 -7.49 -4.36 39.49
C CYS A 263 -6.32 -3.57 40.09
N ARG A 264 -6.06 -3.73 41.39
CA ARG A 264 -4.88 -3.11 42.04
C ARG A 264 -3.62 -3.92 41.74
N LYS A 265 -2.61 -3.27 41.17
CA LYS A 265 -1.27 -3.86 40.99
C LYS A 265 -0.67 -4.27 42.35
N PRO A 266 -0.19 -5.51 42.54
CA PRO A 266 0.50 -5.92 43.76
C PRO A 266 1.85 -5.21 43.93
N GLY A 267 2.28 -4.99 45.18
CA GLY A 267 3.52 -4.28 45.51
C GLY A 267 3.50 -2.78 45.18
N ASP A 268 4.67 -2.13 45.30
CA ASP A 268 4.81 -0.67 45.29
C ASP A 268 4.22 0.05 44.06
N LYS A 269 3.71 1.26 44.28
CA LYS A 269 3.19 2.14 43.24
C LYS A 269 4.29 2.52 42.24
N VAL A 270 4.03 2.33 40.94
CA VAL A 270 4.91 2.84 39.87
C VAL A 270 4.89 4.37 39.93
N SER A 271 6.05 5.04 40.06
CA SER A 271 6.06 6.50 40.13
C SER A 271 5.55 7.12 38.81
N SER A 272 4.77 8.19 38.89
CA SER A 272 4.14 8.80 37.70
C SER A 272 5.16 9.24 36.64
N ASN A 273 6.38 9.60 37.05
CA ASN A 273 7.47 9.91 36.11
C ASN A 273 8.02 8.68 35.37
N LYS A 274 8.03 7.49 35.98
CA LYS A 274 8.32 6.24 35.25
C LYS A 274 7.17 5.89 34.31
N LEU A 275 5.94 6.01 34.81
CA LEU A 275 4.71 5.66 34.08
C LEU A 275 4.52 6.46 32.79
N GLN A 276 4.72 7.79 32.82
CA GLN A 276 4.60 8.67 31.64
C GLN A 276 5.72 8.47 30.59
N HIS A 277 6.74 7.68 30.90
CA HIS A 277 7.85 7.34 30.00
C HIS A 277 7.89 5.83 29.67
N LEU A 278 6.82 5.08 29.98
CA LEU A 278 6.63 3.76 29.40
C LEU A 278 6.16 3.94 27.95
N GLY A 279 7.03 3.58 27.01
CA GLY A 279 6.72 3.58 25.58
C GLY A 279 5.84 2.39 25.15
N PRO A 280 5.89 1.98 23.86
CA PRO A 280 5.15 0.81 23.40
C PRO A 280 5.55 -0.45 24.18
N ALA A 281 4.56 -1.33 24.40
CA ALA A 281 4.78 -2.63 25.03
C ALA A 281 5.13 -3.69 23.96
N ALA A 282 6.09 -4.56 24.28
CA ALA A 282 6.16 -5.86 23.62
C ALA A 282 5.06 -6.77 24.18
N VAL A 283 4.49 -7.66 23.37
CA VAL A 283 3.45 -8.59 23.83
C VAL A 283 3.81 -10.01 23.42
N LEU A 284 3.83 -10.93 24.39
CA LEU A 284 4.18 -12.33 24.20
C LEU A 284 3.34 -13.20 25.17
N HIS A 285 2.73 -14.26 24.65
CA HIS A 285 1.93 -15.24 25.41
C HIS A 285 0.93 -14.59 26.40
N GLY A 286 0.04 -13.72 25.90
CA GLY A 286 -0.97 -13.03 26.72
C GLY A 286 -0.44 -12.02 27.74
N VAL A 287 0.85 -11.70 27.73
CA VAL A 287 1.51 -10.76 28.66
C VAL A 287 2.05 -9.53 27.90
N ALA A 288 1.71 -8.33 28.38
CA ALA A 288 2.29 -7.07 27.91
C ALA A 288 3.48 -6.66 28.77
N TYR A 289 4.60 -6.30 28.14
CA TYR A 289 5.90 -6.09 28.75
C TYR A 289 6.48 -4.68 28.48
N TRP A 290 6.97 -4.00 29.52
CA TRP A 290 7.58 -2.67 29.45
C TRP A 290 8.97 -2.61 30.11
N PRO A 291 9.97 -1.91 29.54
CA PRO A 291 11.34 -1.89 30.04
C PRO A 291 11.56 -0.87 31.18
N MET A 292 11.45 -1.30 32.43
CA MET A 292 11.80 -0.50 33.60
C MET A 292 13.31 -0.54 33.92
N HIS A 293 13.72 0.21 34.94
CA HIS A 293 15.11 0.27 35.39
C HIS A 293 15.51 -1.06 36.07
N ARG A 294 16.48 -1.78 35.49
CA ARG A 294 16.99 -3.12 35.88
C ARG A 294 16.03 -4.31 35.73
N ALA A 295 14.79 -4.11 35.30
CA ALA A 295 13.85 -5.20 35.04
C ALA A 295 12.78 -4.81 34.02
N VAL A 296 12.24 -5.80 33.31
CA VAL A 296 10.99 -5.68 32.56
C VAL A 296 9.82 -5.87 33.52
N PHE A 297 8.82 -4.99 33.41
CA PHE A 297 7.52 -5.09 34.06
C PHE A 297 6.54 -5.76 33.10
N GLY A 298 5.99 -6.92 33.47
CA GLY A 298 5.00 -7.66 32.69
C GLY A 298 3.62 -7.70 33.36
N VAL A 299 2.55 -7.65 32.58
CA VAL A 299 1.15 -7.80 33.04
C VAL A 299 0.43 -8.84 32.17
N ARG A 300 0.01 -9.96 32.77
CA ARG A 300 -0.78 -11.00 32.09
C ARG A 300 -2.24 -10.57 31.99
N LEU A 301 -2.81 -10.63 30.78
CA LEU A 301 -4.13 -10.05 30.53
C LEU A 301 -5.30 -10.93 31.02
N SER A 302 -5.17 -12.26 30.99
CA SER A 302 -6.24 -13.17 31.42
C SER A 302 -6.50 -13.12 32.94
N THR A 303 -5.46 -12.87 33.73
CA THR A 303 -5.48 -12.89 35.21
C THR A 303 -5.28 -11.51 35.86
N MET A 304 -4.91 -10.49 35.09
CA MET A 304 -4.38 -9.20 35.58
C MET A 304 -3.17 -9.34 36.53
N SER A 305 -2.48 -10.49 36.51
CA SER A 305 -1.30 -10.72 37.35
C SER A 305 -0.06 -10.01 36.81
N VAL A 306 0.90 -9.75 37.69
CA VAL A 306 2.12 -9.00 37.39
C VAL A 306 3.33 -9.92 37.53
N CYS A 307 4.23 -9.88 36.55
CA CYS A 307 5.52 -10.55 36.61
C CYS A 307 6.67 -9.53 36.42
N TRP A 308 7.85 -9.91 36.90
CA TRP A 308 9.07 -9.13 36.75
C TRP A 308 10.16 -10.02 36.16
N VAL A 309 10.82 -9.53 35.11
CA VAL A 309 11.92 -10.25 34.46
C VAL A 309 13.19 -9.40 34.61
N PRO A 310 14.23 -9.86 35.32
CA PRO A 310 15.47 -9.09 35.48
C PRO A 310 16.14 -8.80 34.15
N CYS A 311 16.70 -7.60 33.97
CA CYS A 311 17.52 -7.26 32.82
C CYS A 311 19.01 -7.36 33.18
N LYS A 312 19.80 -8.03 32.33
CA LYS A 312 21.26 -8.14 32.45
C LYS A 312 21.95 -6.77 32.30
N SER A 313 21.44 -5.94 31.39
CA SER A 313 21.96 -4.61 31.10
C SER A 313 21.29 -3.54 31.97
N SER A 314 21.94 -3.19 33.08
CA SER A 314 21.45 -2.23 34.09
C SER A 314 21.52 -0.78 33.63
N ASP A 315 22.54 -0.43 32.85
CA ASP A 315 23.16 0.91 32.94
C ASP A 315 22.82 1.86 31.78
N PHE A 316 22.00 1.43 30.83
CA PHE A 316 21.49 2.28 29.76
C PHE A 316 20.24 3.05 30.20
N LEU A 317 20.26 4.37 29.98
CA LEU A 317 19.11 5.26 30.16
C LEU A 317 17.90 4.77 29.34
N ALA A 318 16.68 5.08 29.79
CA ALA A 318 15.46 4.55 29.20
C ALA A 318 15.30 4.87 27.69
N ASP A 319 15.84 6.01 27.25
CA ASP A 319 15.88 6.44 25.86
C ASP A 319 16.68 5.49 24.93
N PHE A 320 17.66 4.74 25.45
CA PHE A 320 18.57 3.92 24.65
C PHE A 320 18.11 2.46 24.50
N ARG A 321 16.87 2.12 24.88
CA ARG A 321 16.37 0.74 24.88
C ARG A 321 14.92 0.64 24.39
N VAL A 322 14.59 -0.47 23.74
CA VAL A 322 13.22 -0.86 23.41
C VAL A 322 13.05 -2.37 23.59
N LEU A 323 11.83 -2.81 23.88
CA LEU A 323 11.46 -4.23 23.88
C LEU A 323 10.72 -4.57 22.59
N GLY A 324 10.89 -5.82 22.18
CA GLY A 324 10.10 -6.48 21.15
C GLY A 324 9.99 -7.97 21.42
N VAL A 325 9.53 -8.71 20.43
CA VAL A 325 9.54 -10.18 20.37
C VAL A 325 10.59 -10.63 19.34
N SER A 326 11.10 -11.84 19.47
CA SER A 326 11.96 -12.47 18.46
C SER A 326 11.14 -12.94 17.24
N PRO A 327 11.76 -13.04 16.04
CA PRO A 327 11.06 -13.41 14.80
C PRO A 327 10.66 -14.90 14.69
N ASP A 328 10.72 -15.64 15.79
CA ASP A 328 10.15 -16.98 15.99
C ASP A 328 8.90 -16.97 16.89
N GLY A 329 8.50 -15.79 17.39
CA GLY A 329 7.36 -15.61 18.29
C GLY A 329 7.53 -16.22 19.69
N ALA A 330 8.74 -16.64 20.10
CA ALA A 330 8.95 -17.46 21.30
C ALA A 330 9.86 -16.85 22.38
N SER A 331 10.50 -15.70 22.13
CA SER A 331 11.42 -15.04 23.07
C SER A 331 11.16 -13.53 23.13
N LEU A 332 11.46 -12.93 24.28
CA LEU A 332 11.44 -11.48 24.46
C LEU A 332 12.78 -10.91 23.95
N SER A 333 12.72 -9.92 23.05
CA SER A 333 13.88 -9.21 22.49
C SER A 333 14.12 -7.91 23.25
N TYR A 334 15.31 -7.73 23.81
CA TYR A 334 15.80 -6.49 24.40
C TYR A 334 16.82 -5.86 23.45
N ILE A 335 16.45 -4.71 22.88
CA ILE A 335 17.27 -4.00 21.90
C ILE A 335 17.83 -2.75 22.58
N SER A 336 19.16 -2.64 22.62
CA SER A 336 19.87 -1.51 23.21
C SER A 336 20.75 -0.79 22.19
N ALA A 337 20.81 0.53 22.28
CA ALA A 337 21.63 1.40 21.44
C ALA A 337 22.88 1.88 22.19
N GLY A 338 24.01 1.87 21.51
CA GLY A 338 25.29 2.36 22.00
C GLY A 338 26.06 3.13 20.92
N ARG A 339 27.29 3.51 21.26
CA ARG A 339 28.25 4.11 20.32
C ARG A 339 29.56 3.34 20.43
N THR A 340 30.23 3.16 19.29
CA THR A 340 31.60 2.62 19.27
C THR A 340 32.61 3.69 19.68
N SER A 341 33.87 3.29 19.92
CA SER A 341 34.98 4.22 20.13
C SER A 341 35.22 5.18 18.95
N ARG A 342 34.80 4.79 17.73
CA ARG A 342 34.78 5.63 16.53
C ARG A 342 33.44 6.38 16.32
N ARG A 343 32.64 6.55 17.38
CA ARG A 343 31.35 7.27 17.39
C ARG A 343 30.25 6.74 16.46
N HIS A 344 30.51 5.71 15.65
CA HIS A 344 29.47 5.02 14.90
C HIS A 344 28.39 4.49 15.85
N LEU A 345 27.12 4.66 15.47
CA LEU A 345 25.97 4.06 16.12
C LEU A 345 26.08 2.53 16.10
N CYS A 346 25.72 1.87 17.20
CA CYS A 346 25.58 0.42 17.23
C CYS A 346 24.35 -0.03 18.02
N PHE A 347 23.82 -1.20 17.65
CA PHE A 347 22.71 -1.87 18.33
C PHE A 347 23.15 -3.24 18.83
N THR A 348 22.68 -3.62 20.02
CA THR A 348 22.81 -4.98 20.55
C THR A 348 21.41 -5.57 20.75
N VAL A 349 21.21 -6.80 20.28
CA VAL A 349 20.00 -7.58 20.50
C VAL A 349 20.32 -8.70 21.49
N GLU A 350 19.69 -8.65 22.66
CA GLU A 350 19.68 -9.74 23.64
C GLU A 350 18.29 -10.40 23.63
N THR A 351 18.21 -11.72 23.62
CA THR A 351 16.94 -12.48 23.69
C THR A 351 16.84 -13.28 24.97
N LEU A 352 15.62 -13.37 25.50
CA LEU A 352 15.27 -14.28 26.59
C LEU A 352 14.06 -15.12 26.19
N ARG A 353 14.26 -16.43 26.04
CA ARG A 353 13.17 -17.39 25.87
C ARG A 353 12.38 -17.51 27.17
N LEU A 354 11.07 -17.29 27.12
CA LEU A 354 10.19 -17.37 28.29
C LEU A 354 9.35 -18.66 28.25
N PRO A 355 9.12 -19.34 29.39
CA PRO A 355 8.18 -20.45 29.46
C PRO A 355 6.74 -19.96 29.19
N ARG A 356 5.88 -20.86 28.68
CA ARG A 356 4.46 -20.54 28.44
C ARG A 356 3.63 -20.47 29.73
N SER A 357 3.98 -21.26 30.76
CA SER A 357 3.43 -21.04 32.12
C SER A 357 4.26 -20.01 32.89
N ILE A 358 3.61 -19.27 33.79
CA ILE A 358 4.24 -18.29 34.68
C ILE A 358 4.76 -18.92 35.97
N ASP A 359 4.31 -20.11 36.35
CA ASP A 359 4.58 -20.70 37.67
C ASP A 359 6.09 -20.97 37.91
N ASP A 360 6.85 -21.23 36.84
CA ASP A 360 8.32 -21.40 36.86
C ASP A 360 9.13 -20.08 36.95
N LEU A 361 8.49 -18.91 37.03
CA LEU A 361 9.19 -17.61 37.17
C LEU A 361 9.66 -17.31 38.61
N THR A 362 9.56 -18.29 39.52
CA THR A 362 10.05 -18.24 40.90
C THR A 362 11.59 -18.15 41.06
N MET A 363 12.35 -18.13 39.96
CA MET A 363 13.83 -17.97 39.95
C MET A 363 14.30 -16.58 39.45
N ALA A 364 13.80 -15.52 40.11
CA ALA A 364 14.01 -14.11 39.77
C ALA A 364 15.45 -13.57 39.93
N ALA A 365 16.45 -14.40 40.23
CA ALA A 365 17.87 -14.05 40.20
C ALA A 365 18.59 -14.68 39.00
N ALA A 366 18.47 -16.01 38.85
CA ALA A 366 19.09 -16.76 37.75
C ALA A 366 18.63 -16.28 36.36
N ALA A 367 17.40 -15.77 36.25
CA ALA A 367 16.85 -15.24 35.00
C ALA A 367 17.68 -14.10 34.37
N ALA A 368 18.44 -13.31 35.15
CA ALA A 368 19.30 -12.26 34.61
C ALA A 368 20.41 -12.79 33.69
N HIS A 369 20.93 -13.99 33.98
CA HIS A 369 22.00 -14.61 33.19
C HIS A 369 21.50 -15.33 31.93
N ARG A 370 20.18 -15.59 31.84
CA ARG A 370 19.52 -16.23 30.68
C ARG A 370 19.30 -15.29 29.48
N TRP A 371 19.69 -14.02 29.56
CA TRP A 371 19.74 -13.14 28.40
C TRP A 371 20.94 -13.50 27.51
N GLU A 372 20.65 -14.07 26.36
CA GLU A 372 21.60 -14.50 25.33
C GLU A 372 21.77 -13.38 24.30
N ARG A 373 23.02 -13.02 23.99
CA ARG A 373 23.32 -11.98 23.00
C ARG A 373 23.28 -12.59 21.60
N GLN A 374 22.22 -12.32 20.85
CA GLN A 374 22.06 -12.79 19.47
C GLN A 374 22.98 -12.02 18.52
N GLU A 375 22.85 -10.69 18.49
CA GLU A 375 23.50 -9.85 17.49
C GLU A 375 24.14 -8.59 18.07
N PHE A 376 25.21 -8.17 17.42
CA PHE A 376 25.78 -6.84 17.51
C PHE A 376 25.90 -6.26 16.10
N MET A 377 25.26 -5.10 15.88
CA MET A 377 25.23 -4.42 14.60
C MET A 377 25.86 -3.04 14.74
N CYS A 378 26.79 -2.69 13.85
CA CYS A 378 27.46 -1.39 13.81
C CYS A 378 27.07 -0.69 12.50
N LEU A 379 26.73 0.59 12.57
CA LEU A 379 26.29 1.41 11.45
C LEU A 379 27.36 2.46 11.12
N PRO A 380 28.37 2.12 10.30
CA PRO A 380 29.43 3.05 9.94
C PRO A 380 28.92 4.26 9.16
N GLN A 381 27.75 4.17 8.50
CA GLN A 381 27.11 5.31 7.84
C GLN A 381 26.46 6.32 8.81
N LEU A 382 26.44 6.06 10.12
CA LEU A 382 25.91 6.98 11.14
C LEU A 382 26.97 7.21 12.24
N GLU A 383 27.89 8.15 12.01
CA GLU A 383 28.68 8.73 13.10
C GLU A 383 27.81 9.70 13.90
N ILE A 384 27.71 9.49 15.22
CA ILE A 384 26.89 10.32 16.10
C ILE A 384 27.77 10.84 17.26
N PRO A 385 28.01 12.16 17.36
CA PRO A 385 28.73 12.75 18.49
C PRO A 385 28.15 12.31 19.84
N GLY A 386 29.03 12.14 20.85
CA GLY A 386 28.64 11.60 22.15
C GLY A 386 27.61 12.45 22.91
N SER A 387 27.58 13.76 22.65
CA SER A 387 26.63 14.73 23.21
C SER A 387 25.26 14.75 22.52
N THR A 388 25.13 14.24 21.30
CA THR A 388 23.88 14.27 20.54
C THR A 388 22.82 13.37 21.21
N PRO A 389 21.59 13.84 21.46
CA PRO A 389 20.54 12.99 22.02
C PRO A 389 20.12 11.93 21.01
N LEU A 390 20.01 10.69 21.48
CA LEU A 390 19.59 9.51 20.70
C LEU A 390 18.50 8.80 21.49
N LYS A 391 17.38 8.49 20.83
CA LYS A 391 16.23 7.83 21.47
C LYS A 391 15.66 6.73 20.58
N LEU A 392 15.66 5.48 21.05
CA LEU A 392 14.84 4.41 20.48
C LEU A 392 13.37 4.70 20.79
N ARG A 393 12.48 4.51 19.81
CA ARG A 393 11.07 4.92 19.91
C ARG A 393 10.09 3.76 19.81
N TRP A 394 10.35 2.83 18.90
CA TRP A 394 9.46 1.72 18.57
C TRP A 394 10.25 0.62 17.86
N PHE A 395 9.76 -0.61 17.94
CA PHE A 395 10.27 -1.76 17.20
C PHE A 395 9.07 -2.57 16.66
N GLY A 396 9.19 -3.01 15.40
CA GLY A 396 8.20 -3.85 14.76
C GLY A 396 8.57 -5.33 14.88
N ASP A 397 7.83 -6.07 15.71
CA ASP A 397 8.10 -7.47 16.04
C ASP A 397 8.14 -8.37 14.79
N LYS A 398 7.23 -8.15 13.83
CA LYS A 398 7.16 -8.99 12.62
C LYS A 398 7.99 -8.42 11.47
N SER A 399 8.20 -7.12 11.39
CA SER A 399 9.00 -6.48 10.33
C SER A 399 10.50 -6.46 10.61
N GLY A 400 10.92 -6.52 11.87
CA GLY A 400 12.31 -6.32 12.29
C GLY A 400 12.78 -4.87 12.15
N THR A 401 11.86 -3.91 12.06
CA THR A 401 12.18 -2.49 11.86
C THR A 401 12.24 -1.75 13.20
N LEU A 402 13.44 -1.31 13.56
CA LEU A 402 13.73 -0.44 14.70
C LEU A 402 13.59 1.03 14.26
N ILE A 403 12.83 1.83 15.02
CA ILE A 403 12.64 3.26 14.75
C ILE A 403 13.24 4.08 15.89
N PHE A 404 14.08 5.05 15.52
CA PHE A 404 14.83 5.89 16.45
C PHE A 404 14.92 7.34 15.97
N THR A 405 15.19 8.26 16.90
CA THR A 405 15.41 9.68 16.59
C THR A 405 16.76 10.13 17.10
N ILE A 406 17.50 10.82 16.23
CA ILE A 406 18.70 11.61 16.56
C ILE A 406 18.24 13.07 16.65
N GLY A 407 18.69 13.81 17.68
CA GLY A 407 18.45 15.26 17.76
C GLY A 407 19.65 16.09 17.31
N GLU A 408 19.69 17.35 17.76
CA GLU A 408 20.57 18.40 17.26
C GLU A 408 22.04 17.98 17.09
N GLY A 409 22.52 18.09 15.85
CA GLY A 409 23.78 17.57 15.34
C GLY A 409 23.74 17.47 13.81
N GLY A 410 24.84 17.03 13.19
CA GLY A 410 24.95 16.95 11.71
C GLY A 410 24.07 15.91 11.03
N THR A 411 23.36 15.07 11.79
CA THR A 411 22.50 13.96 11.33
C THR A 411 21.22 13.89 12.17
N SER A 412 20.62 15.05 12.48
CA SER A 412 19.35 15.14 13.22
C SER A 412 18.17 14.63 12.38
N GLY A 413 17.29 13.81 12.96
CA GLY A 413 16.18 13.25 12.22
C GLY A 413 15.51 12.04 12.87
N ALA A 414 14.51 11.50 12.17
CA ALA A 414 13.87 10.23 12.49
C ALA A 414 14.29 9.17 11.46
N TYR A 415 14.72 8.01 11.94
CA TYR A 415 15.32 6.94 11.14
C TYR A 415 14.63 5.60 11.40
N ALA A 416 14.56 4.79 10.35
CA ALA A 416 14.24 3.37 10.43
C ALA A 416 15.50 2.56 10.13
N PHE A 417 15.77 1.54 10.93
CA PHE A 417 16.79 0.53 10.68
C PHE A 417 16.14 -0.85 10.69
N ASN A 418 16.30 -1.62 9.61
CA ASN A 418 15.77 -2.97 9.56
C ASN A 418 16.86 -4.00 9.88
N LEU A 419 16.60 -4.86 10.88
CA LEU A 419 17.57 -5.83 11.37
C LEU A 419 17.93 -6.92 10.34
N ALA A 420 16.97 -7.32 9.49
CA ALA A 420 17.19 -8.39 8.50
C ALA A 420 17.96 -7.93 7.26
N THR A 421 17.59 -6.78 6.69
CA THR A 421 18.29 -6.21 5.51
C THR A 421 19.54 -5.42 5.89
N ARG A 422 19.65 -5.02 7.17
CA ARG A 422 20.66 -4.09 7.70
C ARG A 422 20.69 -2.72 7.01
N SER A 423 19.60 -2.35 6.33
CA SER A 423 19.43 -1.04 5.70
C SER A 423 18.96 0.01 6.71
N VAL A 424 19.43 1.25 6.52
CA VAL A 424 18.98 2.45 7.25
C VAL A 424 18.26 3.36 6.27
N GLU A 425 17.09 3.85 6.67
CA GLU A 425 16.24 4.77 5.90
C GLU A 425 15.98 6.02 6.76
N GLN A 426 16.12 7.22 6.20
CA GLN A 426 15.78 8.47 6.90
C GLN A 426 14.34 8.86 6.58
N LEU A 427 13.48 8.81 7.60
CA LEU A 427 12.05 9.11 7.46
C LEU A 427 11.76 10.61 7.47
N VAL A 428 12.52 11.35 8.29
CA VAL A 428 12.36 12.81 8.47
C VAL A 428 13.71 13.45 8.78
N ASP A 429 14.01 14.57 8.13
CA ASP A 429 15.04 15.53 8.54
C ASP A 429 14.41 16.61 9.45
N GLY A 430 15.09 16.97 10.53
CA GLY A 430 14.60 17.99 11.46
C GLY A 430 15.33 18.05 12.80
N VAL A 431 15.56 19.27 13.29
CA VAL A 431 16.37 19.57 14.48
C VAL A 431 15.70 19.10 15.80
N GLU A 432 14.37 19.19 15.90
CA GLU A 432 13.62 18.91 17.15
C GLU A 432 13.16 17.44 17.31
N CYS A 433 13.64 16.49 16.49
CA CYS A 433 13.13 15.10 16.45
C CYS A 433 13.28 14.32 17.78
N ASP A 434 14.23 14.67 18.64
CA ASP A 434 14.38 14.04 19.96
C ASP A 434 13.30 14.51 20.96
N SER A 435 12.72 15.70 20.75
CA SER A 435 11.72 16.31 21.63
C SER A 435 10.33 15.67 21.47
N TRP A 436 10.08 15.03 20.33
CA TRP A 436 8.81 14.40 19.98
C TRP A 436 8.38 13.38 21.05
N ARG A 437 7.11 13.46 21.47
CA ARG A 437 6.50 12.56 22.47
C ARG A 437 5.35 11.70 21.92
N ASN A 438 4.71 12.12 20.83
CA ASN A 438 3.60 11.40 20.23
C ASN A 438 4.04 10.83 18.87
N LEU A 439 4.93 9.83 18.89
CA LEU A 439 5.39 9.10 17.70
C LEU A 439 5.23 7.60 17.95
N CYS A 440 4.69 6.87 16.97
CA CYS A 440 4.61 5.41 16.98
C CYS A 440 4.89 4.86 15.58
N GLY A 441 5.57 3.71 15.46
CA GLY A 441 5.71 3.02 14.18
C GLY A 441 4.42 2.29 13.79
N TYR A 442 4.18 2.09 12.51
CA TYR A 442 3.04 1.33 12.01
C TYR A 442 3.50 0.07 11.27
N GLU A 443 3.05 -1.08 11.78
CA GLU A 443 3.24 -2.40 11.21
C GLU A 443 1.86 -2.97 10.82
N MET A 444 1.67 -3.21 9.54
CA MET A 444 0.49 -3.88 9.00
C MET A 444 0.54 -5.38 9.34
N ASP A 445 -0.61 -5.97 9.66
CA ASP A 445 -0.68 -7.41 9.92
C ASP A 445 -0.64 -8.26 8.63
N ARG A 446 -0.26 -9.52 8.79
CA ARG A 446 -0.11 -10.48 7.68
C ARG A 446 -1.45 -10.85 7.02
N ALA A 447 -2.58 -10.76 7.73
CA ALA A 447 -3.89 -11.05 7.15
C ALA A 447 -4.33 -9.91 6.22
N THR A 448 -4.17 -8.66 6.64
CA THR A 448 -4.41 -7.47 5.80
C THR A 448 -3.49 -7.46 4.58
N LEU A 449 -2.21 -7.83 4.72
CA LEU A 449 -1.30 -7.98 3.58
C LEU A 449 -1.83 -9.00 2.54
N LEU A 450 -2.24 -10.20 2.98
CA LEU A 450 -2.76 -11.23 2.08
C LEU A 450 -4.15 -10.88 1.51
N TRP A 451 -4.97 -10.16 2.27
CA TRP A 451 -6.27 -9.64 1.82
C TRP A 451 -6.10 -8.59 0.72
N LEU A 452 -5.12 -7.70 0.85
CA LEU A 452 -4.78 -6.68 -0.15
C LEU A 452 -4.27 -7.22 -1.48
N LEU A 453 -3.83 -8.48 -1.54
CA LEU A 453 -3.54 -9.15 -2.80
C LEU A 453 -4.83 -9.45 -3.60
N GLY A 454 -6.01 -9.37 -2.97
CA GLY A 454 -7.30 -9.71 -3.55
C GLY A 454 -7.89 -8.68 -4.51
N PRO A 455 -8.97 -9.06 -5.23
CA PRO A 455 -9.79 -8.11 -5.98
C PRO A 455 -10.45 -7.10 -5.03
N ARG A 456 -10.11 -5.81 -5.17
CA ARG A 456 -10.75 -4.71 -4.44
C ARG A 456 -12.11 -4.40 -5.08
N SER A 457 -13.16 -5.01 -4.54
CA SER A 457 -14.54 -4.55 -4.70
C SER A 457 -14.73 -3.25 -3.92
N ASN A 458 -14.77 -2.12 -4.63
CA ASN A 458 -15.21 -0.85 -4.05
C ASN A 458 -16.72 -0.92 -3.79
N LYS A 459 -17.19 -0.24 -2.74
CA LYS A 459 -18.53 -0.42 -2.15
C LYS A 459 -19.59 0.51 -2.78
N THR A 460 -19.50 0.70 -4.09
CA THR A 460 -20.37 1.51 -4.95
C THR A 460 -20.99 0.61 -6.01
N SER A 461 -22.25 0.81 -6.41
CA SER A 461 -22.81 -0.05 -7.45
C SER A 461 -22.20 0.30 -8.80
N VAL A 462 -21.86 -0.72 -9.59
CA VAL A 462 -21.30 -0.52 -10.93
C VAL A 462 -22.25 0.30 -11.81
N ASP A 463 -23.56 0.13 -11.62
CA ASP A 463 -24.61 0.92 -12.29
C ASP A 463 -24.48 2.44 -11.97
N GLU A 464 -24.23 2.78 -10.71
CA GLU A 464 -24.09 4.18 -10.24
C GLU A 464 -22.81 4.82 -10.79
N GLU A 465 -21.73 4.04 -10.89
CA GLU A 465 -20.47 4.52 -11.45
C GLU A 465 -20.55 4.78 -12.96
N LEU A 466 -21.28 3.96 -13.71
CA LEU A 466 -21.59 4.17 -15.13
C LEU A 466 -22.48 5.41 -15.34
N LEU A 467 -23.52 5.59 -14.53
CA LEU A 467 -24.35 6.80 -14.53
C LEU A 467 -23.53 8.06 -14.21
N THR A 468 -22.59 7.98 -13.26
CA THR A 468 -21.67 9.08 -12.93
C THR A 468 -20.80 9.46 -14.14
N LEU A 469 -20.26 8.48 -14.86
CA LEU A 469 -19.47 8.74 -16.07
C LEU A 469 -20.33 9.41 -17.17
N LYS A 470 -21.54 8.90 -17.43
CA LYS A 470 -22.49 9.53 -18.38
C LYS A 470 -22.75 11.00 -18.07
N ALA A 471 -22.92 11.35 -16.79
CA ALA A 471 -23.11 12.74 -16.37
C ALA A 471 -21.87 13.63 -16.63
N ILE A 472 -20.66 13.09 -16.40
CA ILE A 472 -19.39 13.81 -16.68
C ILE A 472 -19.21 14.04 -18.19
N ILE A 473 -19.46 13.03 -19.02
CA ILE A 473 -19.33 13.11 -20.49
C ILE A 473 -20.35 14.07 -21.10
N SER A 474 -21.57 14.10 -20.55
CA SER A 474 -22.64 15.02 -21.00
C SER A 474 -22.42 16.47 -20.55
N SER A 475 -21.40 16.77 -19.74
CA SER A 475 -21.18 18.09 -19.18
C SER A 475 -20.54 19.04 -20.21
N PRO A 476 -21.08 20.25 -20.43
CA PRO A 476 -20.45 21.26 -21.28
C PRO A 476 -19.14 21.82 -20.70
N SER A 477 -18.80 21.46 -19.45
CA SER A 477 -17.55 21.85 -18.77
C SER A 477 -16.46 20.77 -18.83
N ALA A 478 -16.63 19.71 -19.62
CA ALA A 478 -15.64 18.64 -19.75
C ALA A 478 -14.30 19.14 -20.32
N THR A 479 -13.19 18.75 -19.67
CA THR A 479 -11.81 19.04 -20.08
C THR A 479 -11.02 17.74 -20.30
N VAL A 480 -9.86 17.82 -20.96
CA VAL A 480 -8.98 16.66 -21.16
C VAL A 480 -8.62 15.99 -19.83
N GLY A 481 -8.24 16.76 -18.81
CA GLY A 481 -7.97 16.23 -17.46
C GLY A 481 -9.14 15.45 -16.85
N THR A 482 -10.39 15.91 -17.04
CA THR A 482 -11.58 15.14 -16.59
C THR A 482 -11.83 13.88 -17.43
N MET A 483 -11.45 13.86 -18.71
CA MET A 483 -11.51 12.66 -19.55
C MET A 483 -10.46 11.64 -19.11
N CYS A 484 -9.21 12.03 -18.82
CA CYS A 484 -8.18 11.12 -18.30
C CYS A 484 -8.63 10.44 -17.00
N GLN A 485 -9.17 11.20 -16.04
CA GLN A 485 -9.74 10.65 -14.80
C GLN A 485 -10.92 9.71 -15.08
N SER A 486 -11.75 10.03 -16.08
CA SER A 486 -12.87 9.19 -16.51
C SER A 486 -12.39 7.87 -17.14
N PHE A 487 -11.32 7.88 -17.95
CA PHE A 487 -10.71 6.66 -18.50
C PHE A 487 -10.14 5.77 -17.40
N THR A 488 -9.40 6.35 -16.44
CA THR A 488 -8.92 5.61 -15.25
C THR A 488 -10.08 4.94 -14.48
N LYS A 489 -11.19 5.67 -14.27
CA LYS A 489 -12.39 5.12 -13.61
C LYS A 489 -13.06 4.02 -14.46
N LEU A 490 -13.24 4.24 -15.76
CA LEU A 490 -13.81 3.25 -16.68
C LEU A 490 -13.00 1.95 -16.71
N GLY A 491 -11.66 2.03 -16.68
CA GLY A 491 -10.77 0.88 -16.54
C GLY A 491 -10.98 0.10 -15.24
N SER A 492 -11.30 0.80 -14.13
CA SER A 492 -11.70 0.11 -12.89
C SER A 492 -13.07 -0.56 -12.98
N ILE A 493 -14.04 0.05 -13.69
CA ILE A 493 -15.37 -0.53 -13.92
C ILE A 493 -15.27 -1.82 -14.76
N TYR A 494 -14.53 -1.82 -15.87
CA TYR A 494 -14.31 -3.03 -16.67
C TYR A 494 -13.68 -4.16 -15.87
N ARG A 495 -12.73 -3.85 -14.97
CA ARG A 495 -12.14 -4.82 -14.05
C ARG A 495 -13.15 -5.38 -13.05
N CYS A 496 -14.05 -4.56 -12.50
CA CYS A 496 -15.13 -5.03 -11.64
C CYS A 496 -16.16 -5.89 -12.40
N ILE A 497 -16.42 -5.60 -13.68
CA ILE A 497 -17.31 -6.43 -14.52
C ILE A 497 -16.66 -7.78 -14.87
N ASP A 498 -15.36 -7.83 -15.18
CA ASP A 498 -14.57 -9.08 -15.30
C ASP A 498 -14.66 -9.93 -14.01
N GLU A 499 -14.49 -9.30 -12.85
CA GLU A 499 -14.67 -9.95 -11.55
C GLU A 499 -16.07 -10.56 -11.37
N LEU A 500 -17.14 -9.88 -11.82
CA LEU A 500 -18.52 -10.41 -11.83
C LEU A 500 -18.71 -11.59 -12.81
N THR A 501 -18.12 -11.55 -14.02
CA THR A 501 -18.22 -12.68 -14.99
C THR A 501 -17.54 -13.96 -14.51
N THR A 502 -16.67 -13.88 -13.49
CA THR A 502 -15.86 -15.00 -12.98
C THR A 502 -16.38 -15.59 -11.67
N LEU A 503 -17.63 -15.32 -11.30
CA LEU A 503 -18.37 -16.05 -10.26
C LEU A 503 -18.92 -17.39 -10.80
N PRO A 504 -19.01 -18.45 -9.97
CA PRO A 504 -19.47 -19.77 -10.41
C PRO A 504 -21.01 -19.88 -10.49
N SER A 505 -21.64 -19.03 -11.31
CA SER A 505 -23.07 -19.16 -11.65
C SER A 505 -23.26 -20.19 -12.78
N GLY A 506 -24.15 -21.16 -12.57
CA GLY A 506 -24.20 -22.43 -13.30
C GLY A 506 -24.91 -22.41 -14.65
N GLN A 507 -24.62 -21.45 -15.55
CA GLN A 507 -25.21 -21.43 -16.90
C GLN A 507 -24.16 -21.26 -18.01
N LEU A 508 -23.94 -22.34 -18.78
CA LEU A 508 -23.13 -22.33 -20.01
C LEU A 508 -23.62 -21.26 -21.02
N GLN A 509 -24.94 -21.07 -21.12
CA GLN A 509 -25.57 -20.08 -21.99
C GLN A 509 -25.10 -18.64 -21.69
N GLN A 510 -24.93 -18.28 -20.42
CA GLN A 510 -24.49 -16.92 -20.05
C GLN A 510 -23.07 -16.63 -20.55
N ARG A 511 -22.17 -17.63 -20.54
CA ARG A 511 -20.81 -17.46 -21.07
C ARG A 511 -20.80 -17.18 -22.56
N LYS A 512 -21.65 -17.87 -23.34
CA LYS A 512 -21.74 -17.68 -24.78
C LYS A 512 -22.23 -16.27 -25.14
N VAL A 513 -23.29 -15.77 -24.49
CA VAL A 513 -23.82 -14.42 -24.79
C VAL A 513 -22.87 -13.32 -24.26
N VAL A 514 -22.11 -13.58 -23.19
CA VAL A 514 -21.00 -12.70 -22.78
C VAL A 514 -19.85 -12.72 -23.80
N GLU A 515 -19.52 -13.85 -24.42
CA GLU A 515 -18.54 -13.90 -25.52
C GLU A 515 -19.02 -13.12 -26.76
N GLU A 516 -20.31 -13.21 -27.11
CA GLU A 516 -20.93 -12.43 -28.19
C GLU A 516 -20.87 -10.90 -27.91
N GLU A 517 -21.06 -10.47 -26.66
CA GLU A 517 -20.97 -9.04 -26.27
C GLU A 517 -19.52 -8.53 -26.16
N LEU A 518 -18.57 -9.41 -25.79
CA LEU A 518 -17.14 -9.11 -25.84
C LEU A 518 -16.64 -8.97 -27.28
N ASP A 519 -17.14 -9.78 -28.22
CA ASP A 519 -16.77 -9.69 -29.63
C ASP A 519 -17.33 -8.42 -30.29
N ARG A 520 -18.51 -7.93 -29.87
CA ARG A 520 -19.00 -6.58 -30.22
C ARG A 520 -18.09 -5.48 -29.66
N SER A 521 -17.49 -5.69 -28.50
CA SER A 521 -16.62 -4.72 -27.83
C SER A 521 -15.19 -4.65 -28.40
N LEU A 522 -14.84 -5.52 -29.36
CA LEU A 522 -13.57 -5.42 -30.11
C LEU A 522 -13.44 -4.12 -30.90
N VAL A 523 -14.55 -3.47 -31.25
CA VAL A 523 -14.56 -2.14 -31.90
C VAL A 523 -13.80 -1.06 -31.10
N LEU A 524 -13.69 -1.23 -29.77
CA LEU A 524 -12.91 -0.35 -28.92
C LEU A 524 -11.40 -0.41 -29.23
N LEU A 525 -10.89 -1.58 -29.63
CA LEU A 525 -9.48 -1.73 -30.01
C LEU A 525 -9.18 -0.97 -31.32
N ASP A 526 -10.09 -1.06 -32.31
CA ASP A 526 -9.97 -0.31 -33.57
C ASP A 526 -10.04 1.21 -33.33
N LEU A 527 -10.92 1.65 -32.43
CA LEU A 527 -11.02 3.05 -32.01
C LEU A 527 -9.77 3.53 -31.26
N CYS A 528 -9.21 2.73 -30.33
CA CYS A 528 -7.98 3.08 -29.62
C CYS A 528 -6.74 3.10 -30.54
N ASN A 529 -6.64 2.17 -31.50
CA ASN A 529 -5.59 2.19 -32.53
C ASN A 529 -5.67 3.46 -33.38
N ALA A 530 -6.88 3.79 -33.87
CA ALA A 530 -7.11 5.04 -34.60
C ALA A 530 -6.83 6.28 -33.73
N MET A 531 -7.03 6.21 -32.40
CA MET A 531 -6.69 7.30 -31.48
C MET A 531 -5.18 7.53 -31.39
N GLN A 532 -4.40 6.46 -31.20
CA GLN A 532 -2.95 6.53 -31.10
C GLN A 532 -2.31 7.06 -32.41
N GLU A 533 -2.76 6.59 -33.57
CA GLU A 533 -2.37 7.16 -34.88
C GLU A 533 -2.67 8.67 -34.97
N SER A 534 -3.83 9.08 -34.45
CA SER A 534 -4.29 10.47 -34.47
C SER A 534 -3.54 11.38 -33.52
N PHE A 535 -3.16 10.88 -32.33
CA PHE A 535 -2.31 11.60 -31.39
C PHE A 535 -0.94 11.87 -32.00
N LEU A 536 -0.34 10.88 -32.67
CA LEU A 536 0.92 11.06 -33.39
C LEU A 536 0.80 12.12 -34.52
N GLU A 537 -0.28 12.11 -35.32
CA GLU A 537 -0.51 13.14 -36.36
C GLU A 537 -0.65 14.55 -35.73
N LEU A 538 -1.48 14.70 -34.69
CA LEU A 538 -1.76 16.00 -34.06
C LEU A 538 -0.53 16.56 -33.31
N LYS A 539 0.22 15.71 -32.62
CA LYS A 539 1.43 16.06 -31.86
C LYS A 539 2.57 16.52 -32.76
N ALA A 540 2.79 15.82 -33.89
CA ALA A 540 3.73 16.27 -34.91
C ALA A 540 3.37 17.68 -35.43
N ILE A 541 2.09 17.95 -35.69
CA ILE A 541 1.64 19.29 -36.13
C ILE A 541 1.84 20.34 -35.03
N VAL A 542 1.62 20.02 -33.74
CA VAL A 542 1.89 20.94 -32.62
C VAL A 542 3.38 21.29 -32.53
N GLN A 543 4.27 20.31 -32.65
CA GLN A 543 5.72 20.52 -32.66
C GLN A 543 6.16 21.36 -33.87
N GLU A 544 5.59 21.14 -35.06
CA GLU A 544 5.80 22.01 -36.21
C GLU A 544 5.33 23.45 -35.96
N ILE A 545 4.15 23.66 -35.34
CA ILE A 545 3.66 25.00 -34.99
C ILE A 545 4.64 25.69 -34.03
N GLN A 546 5.11 25.00 -32.98
CA GLN A 546 6.12 25.55 -32.06
C GLN A 546 7.43 25.94 -32.78
N LEU A 547 7.92 25.10 -33.70
CA LEU A 547 9.14 25.37 -34.47
C LEU A 547 9.01 26.56 -35.42
N VAL A 548 7.85 26.72 -36.08
CA VAL A 548 7.60 27.86 -36.98
C VAL A 548 7.33 29.15 -36.17
N LEU A 549 6.64 29.06 -35.03
CA LEU A 549 6.44 30.17 -34.10
C LEU A 549 7.78 30.74 -33.59
N LYS A 550 8.74 29.86 -33.28
CA LYS A 550 10.12 30.22 -32.89
C LYS A 550 10.93 30.89 -34.01
N ARG A 551 10.50 30.77 -35.28
CA ARG A 551 11.09 31.45 -36.44
C ARG A 551 10.38 32.76 -36.81
N GLY A 552 9.23 33.06 -36.19
CA GLY A 552 8.47 34.30 -36.43
C GLY A 552 7.65 34.35 -37.72
N ASP A 553 7.53 33.24 -38.46
CA ASP A 553 6.75 33.18 -39.70
C ASP A 553 5.25 33.04 -39.40
N ASN A 554 4.58 34.19 -39.29
CA ASN A 554 3.14 34.29 -39.04
C ASN A 554 2.28 33.59 -40.10
N VAL A 555 2.73 33.52 -41.36
CA VAL A 555 1.94 32.94 -42.46
C VAL A 555 2.01 31.41 -42.39
N ALA A 556 3.21 30.87 -42.17
CA ALA A 556 3.38 29.43 -41.96
C ALA A 556 2.76 28.95 -40.63
N VAL A 557 2.79 29.75 -39.56
CA VAL A 557 2.03 29.48 -38.31
C VAL A 557 0.53 29.35 -38.62
N GLN A 558 -0.06 30.31 -39.33
CA GLN A 558 -1.47 30.29 -39.69
C GLN A 558 -1.82 29.06 -40.57
N ALA A 559 -0.94 28.69 -41.50
CA ALA A 559 -1.12 27.51 -42.34
C ALA A 559 -1.07 26.19 -41.53
N LYS A 560 -0.14 26.06 -40.58
CA LYS A 560 -0.03 24.87 -39.72
C LYS A 560 -1.19 24.74 -38.73
N PHE A 561 -1.70 25.84 -38.17
CA PHE A 561 -2.96 25.83 -37.38
C PHE A 561 -4.17 25.37 -38.20
N GLN A 562 -4.27 25.77 -39.47
CA GLN A 562 -5.30 25.23 -40.37
C GLN A 562 -5.09 23.75 -40.66
N SER A 563 -3.85 23.27 -40.73
CA SER A 563 -3.54 21.84 -40.85
C SER A 563 -4.07 21.06 -39.64
N TYR A 564 -3.73 21.49 -38.41
CA TYR A 564 -4.23 20.87 -37.16
C TYR A 564 -5.76 20.75 -37.14
N THR A 565 -6.45 21.86 -37.45
CA THR A 565 -7.93 21.90 -37.49
C THR A 565 -8.51 20.96 -38.54
N ARG A 566 -7.82 20.74 -39.67
CA ARG A 566 -8.24 19.80 -40.73
C ARG A 566 -7.99 18.36 -40.29
N SER A 567 -6.85 18.06 -39.70
CA SER A 567 -6.49 16.73 -39.17
C SER A 567 -7.46 16.29 -38.06
N GLY A 568 -7.72 17.13 -37.05
CA GLY A 568 -8.69 16.82 -35.99
C GLY A 568 -10.10 16.52 -36.53
N ARG A 569 -10.55 17.26 -37.55
CA ARG A 569 -11.83 17.01 -38.23
C ARG A 569 -11.84 15.76 -39.13
N LYS A 570 -10.70 15.41 -39.74
CA LYS A 570 -10.51 14.16 -40.52
C LYS A 570 -10.62 12.96 -39.57
N VAL A 571 -9.90 13.01 -38.46
CA VAL A 571 -9.94 11.99 -37.40
C VAL A 571 -11.36 11.82 -36.85
N LEU A 572 -12.03 12.91 -36.46
CA LEU A 572 -13.40 12.82 -35.90
C LEU A 572 -14.41 12.16 -36.87
N LYS A 573 -14.20 12.27 -38.19
CA LYS A 573 -14.99 11.54 -39.20
C LYS A 573 -14.63 10.05 -39.29
N GLN A 574 -13.35 9.71 -39.13
CA GLN A 574 -12.88 8.31 -39.08
C GLN A 574 -13.45 7.60 -37.84
N PHE A 575 -13.42 8.26 -36.67
CA PHE A 575 -14.07 7.78 -35.44
C PHE A 575 -15.55 7.49 -35.64
N LYS A 576 -16.32 8.45 -36.14
CA LYS A 576 -17.77 8.30 -36.37
C LYS A 576 -18.15 7.25 -37.41
N LYS A 577 -17.22 6.85 -38.29
CA LYS A 577 -17.40 5.73 -39.23
C LYS A 577 -17.18 4.36 -38.57
N ILE A 578 -16.37 4.30 -37.51
CA ILE A 578 -16.06 3.08 -36.77
C ILE A 578 -17.12 2.85 -35.67
N SER A 579 -17.55 3.91 -34.97
CA SER A 579 -18.55 3.81 -33.89
C SER A 579 -19.97 3.49 -34.35
N SER A 580 -20.35 3.81 -35.59
CA SER A 580 -21.72 3.65 -36.13
C SER A 580 -22.14 2.19 -36.41
N LYS A 581 -21.62 1.20 -35.66
CA LYS A 581 -21.74 -0.23 -35.99
C LYS A 581 -21.97 -1.15 -34.80
N ALA A 582 -22.54 -0.63 -33.71
CA ALA A 582 -23.00 -1.42 -32.57
C ALA A 582 -24.45 -1.07 -32.21
N ALA A 583 -25.26 -2.11 -32.00
CA ALA A 583 -26.51 -2.08 -31.26
C ALA A 583 -26.67 -3.45 -30.60
N SER A 584 -27.07 -3.47 -29.32
CA SER A 584 -27.39 -4.71 -28.60
C SER A 584 -28.82 -4.65 -28.10
N ASP A 585 -29.50 -5.78 -28.20
CA ASP A 585 -30.82 -6.03 -27.64
C ASP A 585 -30.73 -6.72 -26.26
N GLU A 586 -31.90 -6.95 -25.66
CA GLU A 586 -32.17 -7.39 -24.29
C GLU A 586 -31.27 -8.55 -23.77
N GLY A 587 -30.61 -8.35 -22.62
CA GLY A 587 -29.67 -9.32 -22.03
C GLY A 587 -29.62 -9.32 -20.50
N CYS A 588 -28.86 -10.24 -19.90
CA CYS A 588 -28.72 -10.33 -18.43
C CYS A 588 -27.96 -9.12 -17.85
N LYS A 589 -28.03 -8.88 -16.52
CA LYS A 589 -27.43 -7.68 -15.90
C LYS A 589 -25.95 -7.48 -16.25
N VAL A 590 -25.14 -8.54 -16.31
CA VAL A 590 -23.70 -8.44 -16.65
C VAL A 590 -23.50 -8.06 -18.13
N ILE A 591 -24.37 -8.52 -19.03
CA ILE A 591 -24.35 -8.12 -20.46
C ILE A 591 -24.77 -6.65 -20.59
N LYS A 592 -25.81 -6.21 -19.86
CA LYS A 592 -26.22 -4.79 -19.84
C LYS A 592 -25.10 -3.87 -19.33
N LEU A 593 -24.38 -4.28 -18.27
CA LEU A 593 -23.20 -3.56 -17.76
C LEU A 593 -22.05 -3.50 -18.79
N LEU A 594 -21.78 -4.60 -19.51
CA LEU A 594 -20.76 -4.62 -20.58
C LEU A 594 -21.14 -3.71 -21.75
N ALA A 595 -22.41 -3.75 -22.19
CA ALA A 595 -22.93 -2.89 -23.24
C ALA A 595 -22.83 -1.41 -22.84
N GLU A 596 -23.32 -1.06 -21.66
CA GLU A 596 -23.29 0.30 -21.14
C GLU A 596 -21.86 0.84 -20.97
N ALA A 597 -20.93 0.02 -20.49
CA ALA A 597 -19.51 0.36 -20.41
C ALA A 597 -18.89 0.61 -21.79
N ARG A 598 -19.28 -0.14 -22.83
CA ARG A 598 -18.82 0.11 -24.22
C ARG A 598 -19.37 1.42 -24.75
N GLU A 599 -20.67 1.68 -24.65
CA GLU A 599 -21.23 2.93 -25.21
C GLU A 599 -20.64 4.16 -24.51
N ILE A 600 -20.36 4.06 -23.20
CA ILE A 600 -19.59 5.06 -22.45
C ILE A 600 -18.15 5.20 -22.98
N ALA A 601 -17.44 4.09 -23.23
CA ALA A 601 -16.09 4.12 -23.80
C ALA A 601 -16.06 4.82 -25.17
N VAL A 602 -16.97 4.45 -26.09
CA VAL A 602 -17.10 5.08 -27.42
C VAL A 602 -17.38 6.58 -27.28
N SER A 603 -18.31 6.97 -26.40
CA SER A 603 -18.67 8.37 -26.17
C SER A 603 -17.51 9.19 -25.58
N MET A 604 -16.72 8.61 -24.68
CA MET A 604 -15.50 9.24 -24.13
C MET A 604 -14.42 9.42 -25.20
N LEU A 605 -14.20 8.41 -26.05
CA LEU A 605 -13.22 8.48 -27.15
C LEU A 605 -13.62 9.56 -28.18
N GLU A 606 -14.89 9.63 -28.59
CA GLU A 606 -15.39 10.70 -29.47
C GLU A 606 -15.29 12.09 -28.82
N SER A 607 -15.66 12.21 -27.54
CA SER A 607 -15.61 13.47 -26.79
C SER A 607 -14.18 14.00 -26.65
N THR A 608 -13.23 13.10 -26.37
CA THR A 608 -11.80 13.41 -26.26
C THR A 608 -11.25 13.97 -27.58
N MET A 609 -11.53 13.33 -28.72
CA MET A 609 -11.11 13.84 -30.03
C MET A 609 -11.76 15.18 -30.38
N HIS A 610 -13.02 15.38 -29.98
CA HIS A 610 -13.76 16.63 -30.17
C HIS A 610 -13.22 17.77 -29.29
N LEU A 611 -12.71 17.49 -28.08
CA LEU A 611 -12.02 18.46 -27.22
C LEU A 611 -10.67 18.88 -27.82
N LEU A 612 -9.80 17.92 -28.16
CA LEU A 612 -8.51 18.21 -28.81
C LEU A 612 -8.69 19.01 -30.11
N SER A 613 -9.63 18.62 -30.97
CA SER A 613 -9.97 19.34 -32.20
C SER A 613 -10.58 20.74 -31.97
N LYS A 614 -10.84 21.15 -30.72
CA LYS A 614 -11.37 22.46 -30.33
C LYS A 614 -10.42 23.30 -29.47
N GLN A 615 -9.43 22.72 -28.79
CA GLN A 615 -8.51 23.48 -27.92
C GLN A 615 -7.73 24.57 -28.68
N ILE A 616 -7.43 24.37 -29.97
CA ILE A 616 -6.92 25.43 -30.84
C ILE A 616 -8.09 26.29 -31.37
N VAL A 617 -8.54 27.25 -30.57
CA VAL A 617 -9.47 28.30 -31.03
C VAL A 617 -8.67 29.43 -31.69
N MET A 618 -8.62 29.43 -33.02
CA MET A 618 -8.12 30.58 -33.79
C MET A 618 -8.94 31.85 -33.47
N PRO A 619 -8.31 32.97 -33.07
CA PRO A 619 -8.99 34.26 -33.04
C PRO A 619 -9.49 34.64 -34.44
N ASN A 620 -10.75 35.10 -34.55
CA ASN A 620 -11.40 35.40 -35.83
C ASN A 620 -10.51 36.29 -36.75
N GLY A 621 -10.32 35.83 -37.99
CA GLY A 621 -9.31 36.37 -38.92
C GLY A 621 -9.46 37.85 -39.30
N SER A 622 -10.62 38.46 -39.04
CA SER A 622 -10.84 39.90 -39.21
C SER A 622 -9.95 40.79 -38.33
N LYS A 623 -9.30 40.23 -37.29
CA LYS A 623 -8.30 40.95 -36.47
C LYS A 623 -6.87 40.89 -37.03
N TRP A 624 -6.58 40.03 -38.02
CA TRP A 624 -5.21 39.89 -38.56
C TRP A 624 -4.91 40.85 -39.72
N SER A 625 -5.91 41.25 -40.51
CA SER A 625 -5.71 42.11 -41.69
C SER A 625 -5.38 43.57 -41.38
N LEU A 626 -5.75 44.08 -40.20
CA LEU A 626 -5.67 45.51 -39.86
C LEU A 626 -4.46 45.91 -38.98
N VAL A 627 -3.59 44.97 -38.59
CA VAL A 627 -2.51 45.22 -37.61
C VAL A 627 -1.10 45.12 -38.23
N SER A 628 -1.00 44.73 -39.50
CA SER A 628 0.24 44.37 -40.23
C SER A 628 1.31 45.49 -40.38
N LYS A 629 1.01 46.74 -39.99
CA LYS A 629 1.96 47.87 -40.04
C LYS A 629 2.28 48.54 -38.70
N ALA A 630 1.66 48.14 -37.58
CA ALA A 630 1.75 48.90 -36.32
C ALA A 630 2.46 48.19 -35.15
N PHE A 631 2.59 46.86 -35.15
CA PHE A 631 3.02 46.10 -33.95
C PHE A 631 4.13 45.06 -34.18
N HIS A 632 5.28 45.47 -34.72
CA HIS A 632 6.51 44.66 -34.75
C HIS A 632 7.13 44.36 -33.35
N LYS A 633 6.41 44.62 -32.25
CA LYS A 633 6.81 44.34 -30.86
C LYS A 633 5.73 43.70 -29.97
N LYS A 634 4.56 43.34 -30.51
CA LYS A 634 3.55 42.57 -29.73
C LYS A 634 3.58 41.11 -30.17
N LYS A 635 4.17 40.26 -29.32
CA LYS A 635 4.26 38.80 -29.50
C LYS A 635 2.86 38.23 -29.80
N ILE A 636 2.79 37.26 -30.71
CA ILE A 636 1.53 36.72 -31.24
C ILE A 636 0.65 36.18 -30.12
N VAL A 637 -0.65 36.46 -30.17
CA VAL A 637 -1.65 36.07 -29.16
C VAL A 637 -2.11 34.61 -29.37
N CYS A 638 -1.12 33.72 -29.37
CA CYS A 638 -1.25 32.30 -29.08
C CYS A 638 0.03 31.96 -28.31
N GLU A 639 -0.08 31.85 -27.00
CA GLU A 639 1.08 31.73 -26.13
C GLU A 639 1.73 30.36 -26.29
N GLU A 640 3.06 30.31 -26.26
CA GLU A 640 3.82 29.06 -26.40
C GLU A 640 3.43 28.05 -25.31
N GLU A 641 3.07 28.56 -24.14
CA GLU A 641 2.49 27.83 -23.00
C GLU A 641 1.21 27.08 -23.37
N GLN A 642 0.33 27.64 -24.20
CA GLN A 642 -0.91 26.95 -24.64
C GLN A 642 -0.61 25.76 -25.56
N LEU A 643 0.45 25.85 -26.38
CA LEU A 643 0.93 24.74 -27.21
C LEU A 643 1.64 23.66 -26.38
N GLN A 644 2.33 24.04 -25.30
CA GLN A 644 2.94 23.10 -24.35
C GLN A 644 1.88 22.37 -23.51
N VAL A 645 0.83 23.08 -23.06
CA VAL A 645 -0.34 22.46 -22.39
C VAL A 645 -1.03 21.47 -23.33
N LEU A 646 -1.27 21.85 -24.59
CA LEU A 646 -1.87 20.96 -25.59
C LEU A 646 -1.00 19.72 -25.88
N GLU A 647 0.33 19.87 -25.91
CA GLU A 647 1.24 18.73 -26.06
C GLU A 647 1.23 17.82 -24.82
N SER A 648 1.14 18.39 -23.62
CA SER A 648 0.99 17.61 -22.37
C SER A 648 -0.36 16.88 -22.31
N ASP A 649 -1.46 17.54 -22.68
CA ASP A 649 -2.80 16.96 -22.76
C ASP A 649 -2.83 15.75 -23.71
N ILE A 650 -2.17 15.85 -24.88
CA ILE A 650 -2.02 14.71 -25.81
C ILE A 650 -1.16 13.60 -25.17
N VAL A 651 -0.05 13.93 -24.52
CA VAL A 651 0.84 12.95 -23.86
C VAL A 651 0.18 12.23 -22.68
N ASP A 652 -0.68 12.90 -21.92
CA ASP A 652 -1.41 12.27 -20.81
C ASP A 652 -2.63 11.45 -21.27
N LEU A 653 -3.18 11.75 -22.45
CA LEU A 653 -4.13 10.88 -23.15
C LEU A 653 -3.47 9.67 -23.83
N GLU A 654 -2.28 9.81 -24.42
CA GLU A 654 -1.48 8.69 -24.97
C GLU A 654 -1.15 7.61 -23.93
N ARG A 655 -1.24 7.95 -22.63
CA ARG A 655 -0.91 7.10 -21.47
C ARG A 655 -2.10 6.35 -20.87
N GLN A 656 -3.34 6.65 -21.26
CA GLN A 656 -4.55 5.94 -20.80
C GLN A 656 -4.85 4.70 -21.67
#